data_AF-A0A6A4TKT4-F1
#
_entry.id   AF-A0A6A4TKT4-F1
#
_cell.length_a   1.000
_cell.length_b   1.000
_cell.length_c   1.000
_cell.angle_alpha   90.00
_cell.angle_beta   90.00
_cell.angle_gamma   90.00
#
_symmetry.space_group_name_H-M   'P 1'
#
loop_
_entity.id
_entity.type
_entity.pdbx_description
1 polymer ?
#
loop_
_entity_poly.entity_id
_entity_poly.type
_entity_poly.pdbx_seq_one_letter_code
_entity_poly.pdbx_strand_id
1 'polypeptide(L)'
;MCRCLRWTRLEFTLTSVFQVMALHRLSVRLRQTVTHVRSLHTTGGGSQQQESVAVESEPEPFSVFRTQENDPAFQSDKHIGQYYTLPSAHISTAFPHGLPWRYTQQVKTFNEACMMVRQPALEVISYLKKTDYSKPALRHLFYGLKGSGKTMSLCHTVHFCYTQGWLVLHIPDAFLWMKNCKELLPSSYKNSRFDQPLQAVEWLRGFKITNEQFLSKIKTKQRYVWTKREFTEEGSLLGQLVDQGISRVKSSSDVVGAVMKELRLQSGQPESNFRLAVAVDGVNALWGRSTIKKEDKSYVDAEEITLVHNLKKLMKNDWTGGAIIATVSQTGSLYVSKSAYLPQELLGETGFDNLDPFIPVAVPNYSEKEFESCYLYYLDRHWLQHPHKSNTCVARNFGHGSVVCECNATHCDSVGSVTLPPAGQYSSYLSSMAGSRLQPGQGRVQANSTGAGLRLTIVPYQKYQRIRGFGGAMTDAAAINILSLSAGARDQLLRQYFSSEGIGYSVVRVPMASCDFSTRLYTYADSPGDYNLDNFSLAHEDINLKIPLLQRAQALSPRPLSLLASAWSAPAWMKTNRALIGKGSLKGQPGGKEHKTWAQYYIRFLEEYAKYNLTFWALTTGNEPSAGQMTNYSFQALGFTPEEQRDWVALDLGPALRASPYKHTHVLILDDNRLLLPHWAKVVLNDVHAGRYIHGVAVHWYMDSLVPAEMSLGTTHHLYPEYYLFGTEACAGWSPLDRGVKLGSWERAEQYARDIIQDLNHYVVGWTDWNLALDQTGGPNWVKNFVDSPVIVDARRDVFYKQPTFYSLAHFSKFLWKGSQRVGVSASQETDLEYSAFIRPDGSVVLIILNSVTHRGRCIISFSIFMGFVDDK
;
A
#
# COMPACT_ATOMS: atom_id res chain seq x y z
N MET A 1 -0.79 -13.33 40.72
CA MET A 1 -1.77 -12.24 40.91
C MET A 1 -1.81 -11.39 39.64
N CYS A 2 -2.87 -11.50 38.84
CA CYS A 2 -3.54 -10.37 38.19
C CYS A 2 -4.75 -10.91 37.44
N ARG A 3 -5.93 -10.45 37.89
CA ARG A 3 -7.24 -10.97 37.56
C ARG A 3 -7.63 -10.65 36.11
N CYS A 4 -8.26 -11.64 35.47
CA CYS A 4 -9.10 -11.48 34.28
C CYS A 4 -10.02 -10.26 34.40
N LEU A 5 -9.79 -9.25 33.57
CA LEU A 5 -10.78 -8.22 33.27
C LEU A 5 -11.60 -8.67 32.06
N ARG A 6 -12.91 -8.80 32.27
CA ARG A 6 -13.91 -9.22 31.29
C ARG A 6 -13.81 -8.41 30.00
N TRP A 7 -13.46 -9.11 28.92
CA TRP A 7 -13.69 -8.72 27.54
C TRP A 7 -15.19 -8.73 27.26
N THR A 8 -15.89 -7.58 27.29
CA THR A 8 -17.29 -7.51 26.82
C THR A 8 -17.78 -6.10 26.42
N ARG A 9 -16.94 -5.07 26.28
CA ARG A 9 -17.44 -3.70 25.96
C ARG A 9 -16.61 -2.87 24.95
N LEU A 10 -15.78 -3.51 24.13
CA LEU A 10 -14.97 -2.86 23.08
C LEU A 10 -15.35 -3.28 21.65
N GLU A 11 -16.57 -3.78 21.45
CA GLU A 11 -17.01 -4.40 20.17
C GLU A 11 -17.59 -3.44 19.12
N PHE A 12 -17.76 -2.15 19.39
CA PHE A 12 -18.62 -1.29 18.55
C PHE A 12 -17.92 -0.43 17.47
N THR A 13 -16.58 -0.46 17.36
CA THR A 13 -15.86 0.21 16.25
C THR A 13 -15.64 -0.72 15.05
N LEU A 14 -15.55 -2.04 15.28
CA LEU A 14 -15.34 -3.05 14.24
C LEU A 14 -16.67 -3.58 13.68
N THR A 15 -17.74 -3.68 14.48
CA THR A 15 -19.05 -4.19 14.01
C THR A 15 -19.71 -3.26 13.00
N SER A 16 -19.55 -1.93 13.10
CA SER A 16 -20.06 -1.00 12.08
C SER A 16 -19.31 -1.05 10.75
N VAL A 17 -18.09 -1.59 10.73
CA VAL A 17 -17.23 -1.70 9.54
C VAL A 17 -17.54 -2.98 8.75
N PHE A 18 -17.87 -4.08 9.42
CA PHE A 18 -18.08 -5.38 8.75
C PHE A 18 -19.54 -5.67 8.36
N GLN A 19 -20.52 -4.90 8.83
CA GLN A 19 -21.95 -5.25 8.64
C GLN A 19 -22.56 -4.75 7.33
N VAL A 20 -21.83 -4.03 6.48
CA VAL A 20 -22.41 -3.34 5.31
C VAL A 20 -21.52 -3.51 4.08
N MET A 21 -21.66 -4.65 3.40
CA MET A 21 -21.82 -4.72 1.93
C MET A 21 -22.03 -6.17 1.51
N ALA A 22 -23.25 -6.48 1.08
CA ALA A 22 -23.52 -7.65 0.28
C ALA A 22 -22.77 -7.48 -1.05
N LEU A 23 -21.81 -8.38 -1.28
CA LEU A 23 -21.00 -8.49 -2.49
C LEU A 23 -21.88 -8.80 -3.70
N HIS A 24 -22.37 -7.78 -4.41
CA HIS A 24 -22.75 -7.95 -5.81
C HIS A 24 -22.88 -6.61 -6.53
N ARG A 25 -22.18 -6.53 -7.67
CA ARG A 25 -22.35 -5.58 -8.79
C ARG A 25 -21.58 -4.26 -8.70
N LEU A 26 -20.58 -4.16 -9.58
CA LEU A 26 -20.39 -3.13 -10.62
C LEU A 26 -18.95 -2.58 -10.70
N SER A 27 -18.18 -3.25 -11.54
CA SER A 27 -17.10 -2.68 -12.34
C SER A 27 -17.68 -1.83 -13.49
N VAL A 28 -16.87 -0.86 -13.96
CA VAL A 28 -16.94 -0.11 -15.23
C VAL A 28 -17.69 1.23 -15.18
N ARG A 29 -16.95 2.36 -15.06
CA ARG A 29 -16.89 3.45 -16.07
C ARG A 29 -16.08 4.69 -15.63
N LEU A 30 -15.27 5.18 -16.59
CA LEU A 30 -14.79 6.56 -16.82
C LEU A 30 -13.66 7.06 -15.87
N ARG A 31 -12.58 7.71 -16.33
CA ARG A 31 -12.45 8.68 -17.43
C ARG A 31 -10.97 8.96 -17.79
N GLN A 32 -10.72 9.16 -19.09
CA GLN A 32 -9.67 10.02 -19.68
C GLN A 32 -9.84 11.46 -19.13
N THR A 33 -8.87 12.38 -19.05
CA THR A 33 -7.99 12.96 -20.10
C THR A 33 -7.06 13.98 -19.40
N VAL A 34 -5.86 14.23 -19.95
CA VAL A 34 -5.26 15.56 -20.27
C VAL A 34 -3.72 15.42 -20.35
N THR A 35 -3.23 15.77 -21.54
CA THR A 35 -1.87 15.71 -22.06
C THR A 35 -1.03 16.94 -21.73
N HIS A 36 0.27 16.68 -21.53
CA HIS A 36 1.48 17.49 -21.76
C HIS A 36 1.37 18.94 -22.29
N VAL A 37 2.19 19.82 -21.69
CA VAL A 37 3.11 20.72 -22.42
C VAL A 37 4.46 20.80 -21.67
N ARG A 38 5.56 20.73 -22.42
CA ARG A 38 6.97 20.72 -22.00
C ARG A 38 7.65 22.08 -22.28
N SER A 39 8.55 22.46 -21.36
CA SER A 39 9.84 23.18 -21.49
C SER A 39 10.03 24.44 -22.35
N LEU A 40 10.86 25.35 -21.85
CA LEU A 40 12.10 25.79 -22.54
C LEU A 40 13.10 26.39 -21.54
N HIS A 41 14.34 25.88 -21.59
CA HIS A 41 15.53 26.43 -20.93
C HIS A 41 16.17 27.53 -21.79
N THR A 42 16.80 28.52 -21.14
CA THR A 42 17.90 29.31 -21.71
C THR A 42 19.06 29.38 -20.72
N THR A 43 20.25 29.15 -21.25
CA THR A 43 21.56 29.08 -20.58
C THR A 43 22.26 30.43 -20.56
N GLY A 44 23.01 30.73 -19.48
CA GLY A 44 24.03 31.78 -19.42
C GLY A 44 24.91 31.56 -18.19
N GLY A 45 26.21 31.37 -18.39
CA GLY A 45 27.15 30.86 -17.38
C GLY A 45 27.89 31.91 -16.55
N GLY A 46 28.33 31.46 -15.37
CA GLY A 46 29.71 31.64 -14.89
C GLY A 46 30.04 32.81 -13.95
N SER A 47 29.88 32.60 -12.64
CA SER A 47 30.87 33.02 -11.64
C SER A 47 30.69 32.22 -10.33
N GLN A 48 31.79 31.66 -9.84
CA GLN A 48 31.87 30.83 -8.64
C GLN A 48 31.72 31.69 -7.38
N GLN A 49 30.71 31.39 -6.57
CA GLN A 49 30.73 31.61 -5.13
C GLN A 49 30.22 30.36 -4.43
N GLN A 50 31.01 29.89 -3.46
CA GLN A 50 30.69 28.78 -2.58
C GLN A 50 29.46 29.12 -1.73
N GLU A 51 28.33 28.53 -2.07
CA GLU A 51 27.21 28.37 -1.15
C GLU A 51 27.10 26.89 -0.78
N SER A 52 27.13 26.62 0.53
CA SER A 52 26.78 25.34 1.12
C SER A 52 25.32 25.03 0.81
N VAL A 53 25.08 24.25 -0.25
CA VAL A 53 23.76 23.73 -0.56
C VAL A 53 23.40 22.72 0.52
N ALA A 54 22.50 23.11 1.42
CA ALA A 54 21.79 22.18 2.27
C ALA A 54 21.19 21.10 1.35
N VAL A 55 21.52 19.85 1.62
CA VAL A 55 20.90 18.70 0.96
C VAL A 55 19.42 18.76 1.28
N GLU A 56 18.61 19.29 0.37
CA GLU A 56 17.17 19.06 0.36
C GLU A 56 16.98 17.55 0.24
N SER A 57 16.57 16.95 1.33
CA SER A 57 16.10 15.57 1.36
C SER A 57 15.00 15.41 0.32
N GLU A 58 15.21 14.53 -0.66
CA GLU A 58 14.15 14.15 -1.57
C GLU A 58 12.91 13.70 -0.75
N PRO A 59 11.70 14.16 -1.10
CA PRO A 59 10.51 13.75 -0.38
C PRO A 59 10.27 12.25 -0.56
N GLU A 60 10.30 11.53 0.57
CA GLU A 60 9.80 10.16 0.73
C GLU A 60 8.54 9.92 -0.13
N PRO A 61 8.40 8.78 -0.83
CA PRO A 61 7.23 8.50 -1.65
C PRO A 61 6.00 8.36 -0.75
N PHE A 62 5.23 9.45 -0.62
CA PHE A 62 4.11 9.56 0.30
C PHE A 62 3.04 8.49 0.03
N SER A 63 2.62 7.86 1.12
CA SER A 63 1.50 6.94 1.16
C SER A 63 0.23 7.55 0.54
N VAL A 64 -0.45 6.81 -0.34
CA VAL A 64 -1.67 7.22 -1.07
C VAL A 64 -2.78 7.82 -0.17
N PHE A 65 -2.78 7.46 1.12
CA PHE A 65 -3.78 7.87 2.12
C PHE A 65 -3.47 9.15 2.92
N ARG A 66 -2.30 9.79 2.75
CA ARG A 66 -1.93 11.05 3.44
C ARG A 66 -1.83 12.22 2.45
N THR A 67 -2.11 13.42 2.93
CA THR A 67 -1.83 14.67 2.20
C THR A 67 -0.78 15.50 2.95
N GLN A 68 0.02 16.27 2.20
CA GLN A 68 0.91 17.28 2.77
C GLN A 68 0.17 18.58 3.11
N GLU A 69 -1.05 18.76 2.58
CA GLU A 69 -1.85 19.96 2.79
C GLU A 69 -2.56 19.92 4.15
N ASN A 70 -1.93 20.55 5.15
CA ASN A 70 -2.40 20.57 6.53
C ASN A 70 -3.34 21.75 6.84
N ASP A 71 -3.41 22.77 5.99
CA ASP A 71 -4.34 23.89 6.18
C ASP A 71 -5.67 23.60 5.45
N PRO A 72 -6.80 23.49 6.19
CA PRO A 72 -8.12 23.31 5.59
C PRO A 72 -8.50 24.32 4.51
N ALA A 73 -7.87 25.50 4.50
CA ALA A 73 -8.13 26.54 3.50
C ALA A 73 -7.67 26.16 2.09
N PHE A 74 -6.66 25.31 1.94
CA PHE A 74 -6.14 24.90 0.63
C PHE A 74 -6.58 23.49 0.23
N GLN A 75 -7.39 22.84 1.06
CA GLN A 75 -7.95 21.54 0.75
C GLN A 75 -9.07 21.63 -0.31
N SER A 76 -9.18 20.58 -1.13
CA SER A 76 -10.06 20.50 -2.30
C SER A 76 -10.39 19.04 -2.61
N ASP A 77 -11.16 18.78 -3.67
CA ASP A 77 -11.60 17.44 -4.05
C ASP A 77 -10.45 16.45 -4.27
N LYS A 78 -9.26 16.95 -4.60
CA LYS A 78 -8.03 16.13 -4.74
C LYS A 78 -7.65 15.41 -3.45
N HIS A 79 -7.95 16.01 -2.31
CA HIS A 79 -7.56 15.53 -0.99
C HIS A 79 -8.62 14.62 -0.34
N ILE A 80 -9.80 14.46 -0.94
CA ILE A 80 -10.89 13.65 -0.37
C ILE A 80 -10.39 12.22 -0.08
N GLY A 81 -10.66 11.76 1.14
CA GLY A 81 -10.26 10.45 1.63
C GLY A 81 -8.82 10.39 2.13
N GLN A 82 -8.05 11.48 2.09
CA GLN A 82 -6.70 11.52 2.65
C GLN A 82 -6.70 12.12 4.06
N TYR A 83 -5.73 11.69 4.88
CA TYR A 83 -5.47 12.24 6.21
C TYR A 83 -4.51 13.41 6.14
N TYR A 84 -4.90 14.53 6.76
CA TYR A 84 -4.00 15.65 7.06
C TYR A 84 -3.70 15.69 8.55
N THR A 85 -2.51 16.16 8.89
CA THR A 85 -2.06 16.23 10.28
C THR A 85 -2.59 17.49 10.95
N LEU A 86 -3.16 17.34 12.13
CA LEU A 86 -3.51 18.47 12.99
C LEU A 86 -2.33 18.82 13.90
N PRO A 87 -1.79 20.04 13.79
CA PRO A 87 -0.75 20.49 14.71
C PRO A 87 -1.24 20.42 16.16
N SER A 88 -0.41 19.89 17.06
CA SER A 88 -0.73 19.78 18.49
C SER A 88 -1.07 21.14 19.13
N ALA A 89 -0.38 22.20 18.69
CA ALA A 89 -0.67 23.59 19.07
C ALA A 89 -2.11 23.99 18.72
N HIS A 90 -2.58 23.65 17.53
CA HIS A 90 -3.95 23.95 17.10
C HIS A 90 -4.98 23.14 17.90
N ILE A 91 -4.66 21.91 18.31
CA ILE A 91 -5.57 21.11 19.12
C ILE A 91 -5.80 21.77 20.48
N SER A 92 -4.73 22.21 21.15
CA SER A 92 -4.84 22.86 22.45
C SER A 92 -5.59 24.20 22.40
N THR A 93 -5.51 24.93 21.28
CA THR A 93 -6.14 26.26 21.15
C THR A 93 -7.52 26.22 20.53
N ALA A 94 -7.71 25.52 19.41
CA ALA A 94 -9.00 25.44 18.69
C ALA A 94 -9.99 24.48 19.37
N PHE A 95 -9.49 23.48 20.12
CA PHE A 95 -10.31 22.49 20.82
C PHE A 95 -9.88 22.34 22.29
N PRO A 96 -10.01 23.39 23.13
CA PRO A 96 -9.52 23.39 24.51
C PRO A 96 -10.28 22.38 25.41
N HIS A 97 -11.50 22.02 25.05
CA HIS A 97 -12.27 20.94 25.69
C HIS A 97 -11.86 19.53 25.23
N GLY A 98 -10.90 19.46 24.31
CA GLY A 98 -10.52 18.26 23.59
C GLY A 98 -11.39 17.99 22.37
N LEU A 99 -10.85 17.15 21.48
CA LEU A 99 -11.62 16.49 20.43
C LEU A 99 -12.54 15.41 21.06
N PRO A 100 -13.48 14.82 20.30
CA PRO A 100 -14.37 13.80 20.84
C PRO A 100 -13.61 12.69 21.55
N TRP A 101 -14.04 12.29 22.76
CA TRP A 101 -13.25 11.43 23.65
C TRP A 101 -12.68 10.17 22.98
N ARG A 102 -13.48 9.49 22.14
CA ARG A 102 -13.02 8.31 21.38
C ARG A 102 -11.86 8.63 20.45
N TYR A 103 -11.94 9.77 19.78
CA TYR A 103 -10.88 10.25 18.91
C TYR A 103 -9.66 10.69 19.72
N THR A 104 -9.82 11.31 20.89
CA THR A 104 -8.69 11.60 21.80
C THR A 104 -7.96 10.33 22.24
N GLN A 105 -8.68 9.24 22.53
CA GLN A 105 -8.04 7.95 22.83
C GLN A 105 -7.24 7.44 21.62
N GLN A 106 -7.79 7.57 20.41
CA GLN A 106 -7.09 7.21 19.18
C GLN A 106 -5.82 8.05 18.98
N VAL A 107 -5.89 9.37 19.13
CA VAL A 107 -4.72 10.26 19.02
C VAL A 107 -3.63 9.87 20.01
N LYS A 108 -4.00 9.60 21.28
CA LYS A 108 -3.05 9.13 22.30
C LYS A 108 -2.43 7.79 21.94
N THR A 109 -3.23 6.88 21.39
CA THR A 109 -2.80 5.55 20.99
C THR A 109 -1.81 5.60 19.82
N PHE A 110 -2.08 6.44 18.82
CA PHE A 110 -1.28 6.54 17.59
C PHE A 110 -0.12 7.53 17.70
N ASN A 111 -0.04 8.25 18.82
CA ASN A 111 0.89 9.35 19.05
C ASN A 111 0.86 10.41 17.93
N GLU A 112 -0.31 10.60 17.32
CA GLU A 112 -0.52 11.48 16.18
C GLU A 112 -2.00 11.87 16.08
N ALA A 113 -2.28 13.11 15.68
CA ALA A 113 -3.63 13.58 15.40
C ALA A 113 -3.80 13.85 13.89
N CYS A 114 -4.61 13.02 13.21
CA CYS A 114 -4.86 13.17 11.78
C CYS A 114 -6.36 13.13 11.46
N MET A 115 -6.89 14.20 10.84
CA MET A 115 -8.26 14.21 10.36
C MET A 115 -8.32 13.84 8.88
N MET A 116 -9.30 13.02 8.51
CA MET A 116 -9.58 12.72 7.11
C MET A 116 -10.33 13.88 6.46
N VAL A 117 -9.88 14.30 5.29
CA VAL A 117 -10.59 15.26 4.44
C VAL A 117 -11.81 14.57 3.83
N ARG A 118 -13.01 15.05 4.16
CA ARG A 118 -14.27 14.47 3.69
C ARG A 118 -15.13 15.49 2.96
N GLN A 119 -15.91 14.99 1.99
CA GLN A 119 -16.79 15.82 1.16
C GLN A 119 -17.72 16.75 1.96
N PRO A 120 -18.41 16.31 3.03
CA PRO A 120 -19.33 17.19 3.77
C PRO A 120 -18.64 18.40 4.40
N ALA A 121 -17.40 18.24 4.89
CA ALA A 121 -16.64 19.33 5.47
C ALA A 121 -16.18 20.32 4.39
N LEU A 122 -15.69 19.81 3.24
CA LEU A 122 -15.31 20.64 2.10
C LEU A 122 -16.50 21.42 1.52
N GLU A 123 -17.69 20.82 1.51
CA GLU A 123 -18.93 21.47 1.09
C GLU A 123 -19.24 22.69 1.97
N VAL A 124 -19.24 22.53 3.30
CA VAL A 124 -19.44 23.67 4.22
C VAL A 124 -18.33 24.69 4.08
N ILE A 125 -17.06 24.29 4.00
CA ILE A 125 -15.94 25.22 3.80
C ILE A 125 -16.11 26.01 2.49
N SER A 126 -16.59 25.37 1.42
CA SER A 126 -16.90 26.02 0.14
C SER A 126 -18.01 27.07 0.28
N TYR A 127 -19.08 26.77 1.04
CA TYR A 127 -20.11 27.75 1.36
C TYR A 127 -19.55 28.92 2.16
N LEU A 128 -18.76 28.65 3.22
CA LEU A 128 -18.16 29.70 4.04
C LEU A 128 -17.24 30.62 3.22
N LYS A 129 -16.50 30.09 2.24
CA LYS A 129 -15.65 30.90 1.36
C LYS A 129 -16.45 31.82 0.43
N LYS A 130 -17.65 31.40 0.02
CA LYS A 130 -18.48 32.09 -0.99
C LYS A 130 -19.60 32.96 -0.41
N THR A 131 -19.88 32.85 0.88
CA THR A 131 -21.00 33.53 1.54
C THR A 131 -20.79 35.04 1.61
N ASP A 132 -21.85 35.80 1.33
CA ASP A 132 -21.94 37.23 1.62
C ASP A 132 -22.35 37.44 3.08
N TYR A 133 -21.40 37.88 3.90
CA TYR A 133 -21.59 38.08 5.34
C TYR A 133 -22.33 39.37 5.70
N SER A 134 -22.75 40.18 4.72
CA SER A 134 -23.71 41.26 4.95
C SER A 134 -25.14 40.74 5.19
N LYS A 135 -25.41 39.49 4.79
CA LYS A 135 -26.69 38.81 4.98
C LYS A 135 -26.77 38.12 6.35
N PRO A 136 -27.99 37.78 6.82
CA PRO A 136 -28.18 36.96 8.01
C PRO A 136 -27.32 35.69 8.00
N ALA A 137 -26.77 35.34 9.17
CA ALA A 137 -25.88 34.21 9.34
C ALA A 137 -26.52 32.90 8.85
N LEU A 138 -25.89 32.26 7.87
CA LEU A 138 -26.34 30.98 7.33
C LEU A 138 -26.14 29.87 8.35
N ARG A 139 -27.13 28.98 8.43
CA ARG A 139 -27.12 27.80 9.31
C ARG A 139 -26.80 26.56 8.49
N HIS A 140 -25.66 25.94 8.71
CA HIS A 140 -25.29 24.65 8.12
C HIS A 140 -25.53 23.53 9.12
N LEU A 141 -26.28 22.51 8.72
CA LEU A 141 -26.67 21.42 9.62
C LEU A 141 -26.19 20.06 9.09
N PHE A 142 -25.16 19.51 9.73
CA PHE A 142 -24.70 18.15 9.47
C PHE A 142 -25.68 17.12 10.03
N TYR A 143 -26.16 16.22 9.17
CA TYR A 143 -27.08 15.14 9.55
C TYR A 143 -26.66 13.81 8.91
N GLY A 144 -27.13 12.69 9.44
CA GLY A 144 -26.77 11.36 8.96
C GLY A 144 -26.70 10.31 10.08
N LEU A 145 -26.45 9.06 9.70
CA LEU A 145 -26.47 7.91 10.60
C LEU A 145 -25.48 8.03 11.77
N LYS A 146 -25.77 7.34 12.86
CA LYS A 146 -24.85 7.26 14.02
C LYS A 146 -23.51 6.65 13.58
N GLY A 147 -22.41 7.30 13.92
CA GLY A 147 -21.06 6.84 13.55
C GLY A 147 -20.57 7.31 12.18
N SER A 148 -21.39 8.01 11.38
CA SER A 148 -21.00 8.46 10.03
C SER A 148 -19.94 9.57 10.01
N GLY A 149 -19.52 10.13 11.15
CA GLY A 149 -18.44 11.13 11.23
C GLY A 149 -18.88 12.60 11.31
N LYS A 150 -20.15 12.89 11.61
CA LYS A 150 -20.69 14.27 11.73
C LYS A 150 -19.85 15.21 12.59
N THR A 151 -19.53 14.80 13.81
CA THR A 151 -18.71 15.61 14.74
C THR A 151 -17.33 15.90 14.18
N MET A 152 -16.70 14.92 13.50
CA MET A 152 -15.39 15.13 12.88
C MET A 152 -15.46 16.08 11.69
N SER A 153 -16.55 16.05 10.90
CA SER A 153 -16.79 17.06 9.86
C SER A 153 -17.00 18.46 10.45
N LEU A 154 -17.72 18.59 11.56
CA LEU A 154 -17.82 19.85 12.32
C LEU A 154 -16.44 20.33 12.79
N CYS A 155 -15.64 19.47 13.43
CA CYS A 155 -14.29 19.82 13.88
C CYS A 155 -13.39 20.25 12.71
N HIS A 156 -13.50 19.62 11.55
CA HIS A 156 -12.76 20.03 10.35
C HIS A 156 -13.15 21.44 9.91
N THR A 157 -14.44 21.76 9.87
CA THR A 157 -14.91 23.13 9.56
C THR A 157 -14.50 24.14 10.63
N VAL A 158 -14.52 23.77 11.92
CA VAL A 158 -14.03 24.62 13.02
C VAL A 158 -12.54 24.90 12.88
N HIS A 159 -11.75 23.90 12.51
CA HIS A 159 -10.31 24.08 12.25
C HIS A 159 -10.08 25.07 11.11
N PHE A 160 -10.87 25.00 10.02
CA PHE A 160 -10.86 26.01 8.97
C PHE A 160 -11.18 27.42 9.49
N CYS A 161 -12.26 27.60 10.25
CA CYS A 161 -12.62 28.91 10.79
C CYS A 161 -11.49 29.48 11.67
N TYR A 162 -10.89 28.64 12.51
CA TYR A 162 -9.75 29.02 13.34
C TYR A 162 -8.52 29.43 12.50
N THR A 163 -8.11 28.64 11.50
CA THR A 163 -6.94 28.99 10.67
C THR A 163 -7.17 30.23 9.81
N GLN A 164 -8.43 30.53 9.47
CA GLN A 164 -8.81 31.75 8.75
C GLN A 164 -9.04 32.96 9.66
N GLY A 165 -8.70 32.87 10.96
CA GLY A 165 -8.76 34.00 11.89
C GLY A 165 -10.19 34.42 12.26
N TRP A 166 -11.13 33.48 12.34
CA TRP A 166 -12.48 33.74 12.85
C TRP A 166 -12.52 33.65 14.37
N LEU A 167 -13.47 34.36 14.98
CA LEU A 167 -13.85 34.16 16.37
C LEU A 167 -14.73 32.91 16.46
N VAL A 168 -14.24 31.89 17.15
CA VAL A 168 -14.88 30.56 17.22
C VAL A 168 -15.61 30.42 18.55
N LEU A 169 -16.92 30.30 18.48
CA LEU A 169 -17.78 29.92 19.58
C LEU A 169 -18.18 28.46 19.43
N HIS A 170 -17.43 27.56 20.07
CA HIS A 170 -17.62 26.12 19.95
C HIS A 170 -18.29 25.51 21.19
N ILE A 171 -19.31 24.69 20.97
CA ILE A 171 -20.00 23.88 21.97
C ILE A 171 -19.84 22.41 21.56
N PRO A 172 -18.90 21.68 22.19
CA PRO A 172 -18.46 20.38 21.72
C PRO A 172 -19.48 19.25 21.95
N ASP A 173 -20.43 19.43 22.87
CA ASP A 173 -21.58 18.53 23.05
C ASP A 173 -22.68 19.27 23.83
N ALA A 174 -23.73 19.71 23.12
CA ALA A 174 -24.85 20.43 23.75
C ALA A 174 -25.66 19.55 24.73
N PHE A 175 -25.59 18.21 24.63
CA PHE A 175 -26.29 17.33 25.57
C PHE A 175 -25.67 17.36 26.97
N LEU A 176 -24.40 17.76 27.12
CA LEU A 176 -23.77 17.93 28.43
C LEU A 176 -24.39 19.09 29.23
N TRP A 177 -25.03 20.05 28.57
CA TRP A 177 -25.78 21.11 29.25
C TRP A 177 -27.19 20.63 29.66
N MET A 178 -27.70 19.58 29.02
CA MET A 178 -29.03 19.02 29.29
C MET A 178 -29.01 17.83 30.26
N LYS A 179 -27.82 17.40 30.69
CA LYS A 179 -27.62 16.16 31.44
C LYS A 179 -26.45 16.24 32.41
N ASN A 180 -26.44 15.34 33.40
CA ASN A 180 -25.32 15.15 34.33
C ASN A 180 -24.82 16.46 34.96
N CYS A 181 -25.75 17.37 35.24
CA CYS A 181 -25.44 18.65 35.87
C CYS A 181 -24.98 18.40 37.31
N LYS A 182 -23.72 18.76 37.59
CA LYS A 182 -23.10 18.58 38.91
C LYS A 182 -23.64 19.55 39.95
N GLU A 183 -23.95 20.76 39.53
CA GLU A 183 -24.43 21.84 40.39
C GLU A 183 -25.42 22.67 39.60
N LEU A 184 -26.65 22.76 40.12
CA LEU A 184 -27.76 23.53 39.55
C LEU A 184 -28.18 24.57 40.59
N LEU A 185 -28.22 25.84 40.20
CA LEU A 185 -28.62 26.94 41.09
C LEU A 185 -29.78 27.72 40.46
N PRO A 186 -30.72 28.29 41.24
CA PRO A 186 -31.64 29.29 40.73
C PRO A 186 -30.86 30.50 40.19
N SER A 187 -31.24 31.02 39.03
CA SER A 187 -30.55 32.16 38.42
C SER A 187 -30.73 33.43 39.24
N SER A 188 -29.63 34.11 39.54
CA SER A 188 -29.66 35.40 40.25
C SER A 188 -30.18 36.56 39.41
N TYR A 189 -30.20 36.40 38.08
CA TYR A 189 -30.71 37.40 37.14
C TYR A 189 -32.20 37.19 36.83
N LYS A 190 -32.65 35.93 36.67
CA LYS A 190 -34.05 35.62 36.39
C LYS A 190 -34.53 34.39 37.17
N ASN A 191 -35.36 34.62 38.18
CA ASN A 191 -35.88 33.59 39.10
C ASN A 191 -36.61 32.39 38.42
N SER A 192 -37.06 32.55 37.18
CA SER A 192 -37.69 31.46 36.41
C SER A 192 -36.69 30.55 35.68
N ARG A 193 -35.39 30.68 35.95
CA ARG A 193 -34.33 29.93 35.28
C ARG A 193 -33.34 29.34 36.26
N PHE A 194 -32.57 28.38 35.76
CA PHE A 194 -31.52 27.68 36.48
C PHE A 194 -30.17 27.85 35.78
N ASP A 195 -29.17 28.16 36.60
CA ASP A 195 -27.78 28.34 36.23
C ASP A 195 -26.99 27.05 36.44
N GLN A 196 -26.01 26.85 35.57
CA GLN A 196 -25.10 25.70 35.54
C GLN A 196 -23.67 26.21 35.67
N PRO A 197 -23.27 26.71 36.86
CA PRO A 197 -22.09 27.53 37.00
C PRO A 197 -20.79 26.79 36.67
N LEU A 198 -20.70 25.49 36.98
CA LEU A 198 -19.50 24.70 36.66
C LEU A 198 -19.31 24.51 35.15
N GLN A 199 -20.39 24.20 34.42
CA GLN A 199 -20.38 24.09 32.96
C GLN A 199 -20.05 25.43 32.30
N ALA A 200 -20.59 26.52 32.85
CA ALA A 200 -20.33 27.87 32.35
C ALA A 200 -18.87 28.29 32.55
N VAL A 201 -18.28 28.06 33.73
CA VAL A 201 -16.85 28.34 33.98
C VAL A 201 -15.95 27.50 33.08
N GLU A 202 -16.24 26.21 32.93
CA GLU A 202 -15.47 25.33 32.04
C GLU A 202 -15.49 25.85 30.61
N TRP A 203 -16.69 26.19 30.10
CA TRP A 203 -16.86 26.77 28.78
C TRP A 203 -16.15 28.12 28.62
N LEU A 204 -16.24 29.02 29.60
CA LEU A 204 -15.57 30.33 29.56
C LEU A 204 -14.04 30.20 29.50
N ARG A 205 -13.46 29.23 30.22
CA ARG A 205 -12.02 28.93 30.14
C ARG A 205 -11.64 28.47 28.73
N GLY A 206 -12.42 27.58 28.12
CA GLY A 206 -12.21 27.15 26.74
C GLY A 206 -12.35 28.31 25.75
N PHE A 207 -13.44 29.08 25.86
CA PHE A 207 -13.67 30.27 25.04
C PHE A 207 -12.51 31.27 25.12
N LYS A 208 -11.96 31.47 26.34
CA LYS A 208 -10.80 32.34 26.56
C LYS A 208 -9.56 31.86 25.78
N ILE A 209 -9.26 30.56 25.86
CA ILE A 209 -8.11 29.95 25.19
C ILE A 209 -8.24 30.06 23.67
N THR A 210 -9.40 29.73 23.10
CA THR A 210 -9.59 29.74 21.65
C THR A 210 -9.55 31.14 21.05
N ASN A 211 -10.03 32.15 21.78
CA ASN A 211 -10.28 33.49 21.23
C ASN A 211 -9.42 34.59 21.87
N GLU A 212 -8.30 34.25 22.52
CA GLU A 212 -7.45 35.19 23.27
C GLU A 212 -7.14 36.48 22.49
N GLN A 213 -6.84 36.35 21.19
CA GLN A 213 -6.55 37.46 20.28
C GLN A 213 -7.68 38.50 20.09
N PHE A 214 -8.93 38.13 20.39
CA PHE A 214 -10.10 39.00 20.26
C PHE A 214 -10.52 39.63 21.58
N LEU A 215 -10.18 39.01 22.71
CA LEU A 215 -10.66 39.42 24.04
C LEU A 215 -10.19 40.82 24.45
N SER A 216 -9.03 41.25 23.95
CA SER A 216 -8.47 42.59 24.16
C SER A 216 -8.96 43.63 23.15
N LYS A 217 -9.69 43.21 22.10
CA LYS A 217 -10.12 44.07 20.99
C LYS A 217 -11.61 44.41 21.07
N ILE A 218 -12.43 43.44 21.48
CA ILE A 218 -13.89 43.60 21.56
C ILE A 218 -14.24 44.29 22.87
N LYS A 219 -15.07 45.35 22.80
CA LYS A 219 -15.57 46.09 23.96
C LYS A 219 -17.06 45.80 24.14
N THR A 220 -17.51 45.71 25.39
CA THR A 220 -18.92 45.58 25.74
C THR A 220 -19.72 46.81 25.29
N LYS A 221 -20.89 46.61 24.70
CA LYS A 221 -21.81 47.69 24.27
C LYS A 221 -22.91 47.96 25.29
N GLN A 222 -22.95 47.20 26.40
CA GLN A 222 -23.94 47.35 27.45
C GLN A 222 -23.29 47.18 28.82
N ARG A 223 -23.88 47.86 29.82
CA ARG A 223 -23.56 47.65 31.23
C ARG A 223 -24.23 46.37 31.74
N TYR A 224 -23.47 45.53 32.45
CA TYR A 224 -23.96 44.30 33.08
C TYR A 224 -23.87 44.40 34.60
N VAL A 225 -24.94 44.06 35.31
CA VAL A 225 -24.99 44.08 36.78
C VAL A 225 -25.07 42.66 37.28
N TRP A 226 -24.08 42.23 38.06
CA TRP A 226 -23.98 40.87 38.61
C TRP A 226 -24.56 40.80 40.02
N THR A 227 -24.26 41.82 40.83
CA THR A 227 -24.79 41.99 42.18
C THR A 227 -24.99 43.47 42.47
N LYS A 228 -25.56 43.82 43.64
CA LYS A 228 -25.69 45.23 44.07
C LYS A 228 -24.36 46.01 44.11
N ARG A 229 -23.22 45.32 44.18
CA ARG A 229 -21.88 45.92 44.31
C ARG A 229 -20.95 45.60 43.13
N GLU A 230 -21.30 44.63 42.29
CA GLU A 230 -20.45 44.17 41.18
C GLU A 230 -21.18 44.40 39.85
N PHE A 231 -20.54 45.16 38.96
CA PHE A 231 -21.02 45.45 37.62
C PHE A 231 -19.83 45.53 36.64
N THR A 232 -20.08 45.23 35.38
CA THR A 232 -19.17 45.47 34.26
C THR A 232 -19.70 46.67 33.48
N GLU A 233 -18.92 47.74 33.42
CA GLU A 233 -19.33 48.97 32.72
C GLU A 233 -19.29 48.79 31.20
N GLU A 234 -20.13 49.56 30.52
CA GLU A 234 -20.08 49.68 29.06
C GLU A 234 -18.69 50.15 28.61
N GLY A 235 -18.18 49.59 27.52
CA GLY A 235 -16.84 49.86 27.01
C GLY A 235 -15.73 49.02 27.63
N SER A 236 -16.03 48.20 28.65
CA SER A 236 -15.07 47.23 29.22
C SER A 236 -14.67 46.19 28.18
N LEU A 237 -13.44 45.68 28.26
CA LEU A 237 -12.95 44.64 27.33
C LEU A 237 -13.70 43.32 27.52
N LEU A 238 -13.99 42.60 26.44
CA LEU A 238 -14.66 41.30 26.49
C LEU A 238 -13.89 40.30 27.34
N GLY A 239 -12.55 40.37 27.34
CA GLY A 239 -11.71 39.57 28.23
C GLY A 239 -11.99 39.78 29.73
N GLN A 240 -12.26 41.02 30.15
CA GLN A 240 -12.61 41.32 31.54
C GLN A 240 -13.95 40.71 31.93
N LEU A 241 -14.92 40.72 31.00
CA LEU A 241 -16.20 40.06 31.18
C LEU A 241 -16.03 38.54 31.35
N VAL A 242 -15.19 37.92 30.51
CA VAL A 242 -14.87 36.48 30.61
C VAL A 242 -14.16 36.15 31.92
N ASP A 243 -13.18 36.95 32.33
CA ASP A 243 -12.43 36.76 33.58
C ASP A 243 -13.32 36.91 34.83
N GLN A 244 -14.30 37.81 34.78
CA GLN A 244 -15.33 37.92 35.82
C GLN A 244 -16.12 36.61 35.94
N GLY A 245 -16.56 36.01 34.83
CA GLY A 245 -17.30 34.74 34.88
C GLY A 245 -16.45 33.55 35.34
N ILE A 246 -15.15 33.53 35.03
CA ILE A 246 -14.24 32.47 35.48
C ILE A 246 -13.95 32.58 36.99
N SER A 247 -13.76 33.81 37.49
CA SER A 247 -13.44 34.07 38.90
C SER A 247 -14.66 34.04 39.82
N ARG A 248 -15.84 34.43 39.31
CA ARG A 248 -17.12 34.44 40.04
C ARG A 248 -18.05 33.34 39.53
N VAL A 249 -17.86 32.15 40.09
CA VAL A 249 -18.59 30.93 39.71
C VAL A 249 -20.11 31.13 39.70
N LYS A 250 -20.69 31.84 40.68
CA LYS A 250 -22.16 32.02 40.80
C LYS A 250 -22.80 32.80 39.63
N SER A 251 -22.11 33.78 39.05
CA SER A 251 -22.63 34.60 37.95
C SER A 251 -22.17 34.11 36.57
N SER A 252 -21.41 33.02 36.51
CA SER A 252 -20.78 32.52 35.28
C SER A 252 -21.77 32.17 34.18
N SER A 253 -22.94 31.63 34.50
CA SER A 253 -23.97 31.29 33.51
C SER A 253 -24.55 32.52 32.83
N ASP A 254 -24.78 33.60 33.59
CA ASP A 254 -25.21 34.89 33.06
C ASP A 254 -24.09 35.56 32.25
N VAL A 255 -22.83 35.43 32.66
CA VAL A 255 -21.66 35.92 31.90
C VAL A 255 -21.57 35.24 30.53
N VAL A 256 -21.81 33.92 30.43
CA VAL A 256 -21.90 33.24 29.12
C VAL A 256 -22.98 33.86 28.25
N GLY A 257 -24.15 34.15 28.84
CA GLY A 257 -25.24 34.85 28.16
C GLY A 257 -24.86 36.25 27.68
N ALA A 258 -24.12 37.00 28.50
CA ALA A 258 -23.60 38.32 28.15
C ALA A 258 -22.58 38.25 27.00
N VAL A 259 -21.64 37.32 27.05
CA VAL A 259 -20.66 37.09 25.96
C VAL A 259 -21.38 36.75 24.66
N MET A 260 -22.30 35.79 24.66
CA MET A 260 -23.09 35.44 23.46
C MET A 260 -23.88 36.63 22.91
N LYS A 261 -24.43 37.46 23.80
CA LYS A 261 -25.19 38.65 23.44
C LYS A 261 -24.29 39.72 22.80
N GLU A 262 -23.13 40.02 23.38
CA GLU A 262 -22.17 40.99 22.83
C GLU A 262 -21.68 40.55 21.44
N LEU A 263 -21.28 39.29 21.30
CA LEU A 263 -20.83 38.74 20.02
C LEU A 263 -21.93 38.82 18.95
N ARG A 264 -23.17 38.47 19.30
CA ARG A 264 -24.32 38.54 18.39
C ARG A 264 -24.65 39.97 17.96
N LEU A 265 -24.55 40.94 18.87
CA LEU A 265 -24.86 42.35 18.59
C LEU A 265 -23.78 43.01 17.72
N GLN A 266 -22.52 42.64 17.93
CA GLN A 266 -21.38 43.28 17.30
C GLN A 266 -20.96 42.60 15.98
N SER A 267 -21.23 41.30 15.82
CA SER A 267 -20.93 40.60 14.56
C SER A 267 -21.59 41.30 13.36
N GLY A 268 -20.81 41.52 12.30
CA GLY A 268 -21.28 42.16 11.06
C GLY A 268 -21.41 43.69 11.10
N GLN A 269 -21.13 44.32 12.25
CA GLN A 269 -21.06 45.78 12.35
C GLN A 269 -19.76 46.30 11.73
N PRO A 270 -19.76 47.48 11.06
CA PRO A 270 -18.56 48.06 10.45
C PRO A 270 -17.40 48.28 11.43
N GLU A 271 -17.72 48.54 12.70
CA GLU A 271 -16.73 48.74 13.78
C GLU A 271 -16.07 47.43 14.25
N SER A 272 -16.65 46.28 13.90
CA SER A 272 -16.26 44.98 14.42
C SER A 272 -15.35 44.25 13.44
N ASN A 273 -14.07 44.16 13.79
CA ASN A 273 -13.07 43.50 12.94
C ASN A 273 -12.95 41.98 13.22
N PHE A 274 -14.06 41.25 13.21
CA PHE A 274 -14.06 39.79 13.35
C PHE A 274 -15.24 39.14 12.64
N ARG A 275 -15.04 37.89 12.20
CA ARG A 275 -16.13 37.00 11.74
C ARG A 275 -16.47 36.00 12.83
N LEU A 276 -17.76 35.73 13.04
CA LEU A 276 -18.22 34.83 14.10
C LEU A 276 -18.58 33.44 13.54
N ALA A 277 -17.94 32.40 14.04
CA ALA A 277 -18.30 31.00 13.78
C ALA A 277 -18.97 30.39 15.02
N VAL A 278 -20.26 30.07 14.94
CA VAL A 278 -21.01 29.39 16.01
C VAL A 278 -21.09 27.91 15.69
N ALA A 279 -20.30 27.10 16.39
CA ALA A 279 -20.18 25.66 16.17
C ALA A 279 -20.85 24.86 17.30
N VAL A 280 -21.85 24.03 16.99
CA VAL A 280 -22.61 23.28 18.01
C VAL A 280 -22.79 21.81 17.62
N ASP A 281 -22.17 20.89 18.37
CA ASP A 281 -22.40 19.45 18.20
C ASP A 281 -23.66 19.02 18.98
N GLY A 282 -24.59 18.33 18.31
CA GLY A 282 -25.83 17.85 18.92
C GLY A 282 -26.85 18.95 19.22
N VAL A 283 -27.04 19.92 18.31
CA VAL A 283 -27.92 21.09 18.49
C VAL A 283 -29.37 20.74 18.83
N ASN A 284 -29.82 19.55 18.46
CA ASN A 284 -31.15 19.07 18.83
C ASN A 284 -31.34 18.86 20.35
N ALA A 285 -30.27 18.91 21.15
CA ALA A 285 -30.36 18.96 22.61
C ALA A 285 -31.15 20.18 23.10
N LEU A 286 -31.12 21.30 22.38
CA LEU A 286 -31.74 22.55 22.82
C LEU A 286 -33.27 22.46 22.91
N TRP A 287 -33.90 21.61 22.11
CA TRP A 287 -35.35 21.38 22.12
C TRP A 287 -35.72 19.99 22.68
N GLY A 288 -34.74 19.22 23.13
CA GLY A 288 -34.94 17.92 23.74
C GLY A 288 -35.31 17.99 25.22
N ARG A 289 -35.78 16.86 25.76
CA ARG A 289 -36.05 16.71 27.19
C ARG A 289 -34.73 16.65 27.98
N SER A 290 -34.64 17.43 29.05
CA SER A 290 -33.50 17.36 29.98
C SER A 290 -33.63 16.18 30.95
N THR A 291 -32.50 15.75 31.52
CA THR A 291 -32.48 14.78 32.65
C THR A 291 -32.25 15.42 34.00
N ILE A 292 -32.09 16.75 34.00
CA ILE A 292 -31.80 17.52 35.19
C ILE A 292 -33.09 17.64 35.98
N LYS A 293 -33.01 17.44 37.29
CA LYS A 293 -34.16 17.49 38.19
C LYS A 293 -34.08 18.73 39.07
N LYS A 294 -35.22 19.38 39.28
CA LYS A 294 -35.44 20.43 40.29
C LYS A 294 -35.42 19.79 41.70
N GLU A 295 -35.43 20.63 42.73
CA GLU A 295 -35.51 20.17 44.13
C GLU A 295 -36.76 19.32 44.40
N ASP A 296 -37.88 19.63 43.72
CA ASP A 296 -39.14 18.88 43.79
C ASP A 296 -39.15 17.56 43.00
N LYS A 297 -38.00 17.17 42.43
CA LYS A 297 -37.80 15.99 41.55
C LYS A 297 -38.45 16.06 40.17
N SER A 298 -39.14 17.15 39.82
CA SER A 298 -39.61 17.39 38.44
C SER A 298 -38.43 17.67 37.51
N TYR A 299 -38.61 17.44 36.20
CA TYR A 299 -37.56 17.71 35.22
C TYR A 299 -37.50 19.21 34.89
N VAL A 300 -36.29 19.73 34.71
CA VAL A 300 -36.07 21.11 34.23
C VAL A 300 -36.28 21.15 32.72
N ASP A 301 -37.13 22.06 32.25
CA ASP A 301 -37.33 22.27 30.82
C ASP A 301 -36.13 22.97 30.18
N ALA A 302 -35.90 22.70 28.89
CA ALA A 302 -34.74 23.25 28.18
C ALA A 302 -34.71 24.79 28.18
N GLU A 303 -35.88 25.44 28.15
CA GLU A 303 -36.02 26.91 28.21
C GLU A 303 -35.73 27.50 29.60
N GLU A 304 -35.82 26.67 30.65
CA GLU A 304 -35.52 27.08 32.02
C GLU A 304 -34.01 27.07 32.30
N ILE A 305 -33.19 26.49 31.42
CA ILE A 305 -31.72 26.42 31.60
C ILE A 305 -31.08 27.67 30.97
N THR A 306 -30.38 28.48 31.77
CA THR A 306 -29.80 29.77 31.33
C THR A 306 -28.85 29.66 30.14
N LEU A 307 -27.96 28.65 30.13
CA LEU A 307 -27.01 28.42 29.04
C LEU A 307 -27.73 28.08 27.72
N VAL A 308 -28.71 27.18 27.79
CA VAL A 308 -29.51 26.72 26.63
C VAL A 308 -30.37 27.85 26.09
N HIS A 309 -31.01 28.62 26.98
CA HIS A 309 -31.81 29.79 26.62
C HIS A 309 -30.99 30.81 25.81
N ASN A 310 -29.77 31.12 26.25
CA ASN A 310 -28.92 32.08 25.55
C ASN A 310 -28.34 31.52 24.25
N LEU A 311 -28.00 30.24 24.22
CA LEU A 311 -27.58 29.59 22.99
C LEU A 311 -28.68 29.58 21.92
N LYS A 312 -29.93 29.28 22.28
CA LYS A 312 -31.07 29.37 21.35
C LYS A 312 -31.20 30.74 20.68
N LYS A 313 -30.94 31.82 21.41
CA LYS A 313 -30.92 33.18 20.83
C LYS A 313 -29.81 33.38 19.82
N LEU A 314 -28.66 32.73 20.01
CA LEU A 314 -27.54 32.79 19.09
C LEU A 314 -27.77 31.92 17.84
N MET A 315 -28.57 30.86 17.96
CA MET A 315 -28.98 30.00 16.85
C MET A 315 -29.98 30.66 15.88
N LYS A 316 -30.55 31.81 16.25
CA LYS A 316 -31.42 32.59 15.36
C LYS A 316 -30.62 33.21 14.22
N ASN A 317 -31.32 33.55 13.12
CA ASN A 317 -30.77 34.17 11.91
C ASN A 317 -31.05 35.68 11.95
N ASP A 318 -30.99 36.27 13.14
CA ASP A 318 -31.28 37.70 13.40
C ASP A 318 -29.99 38.54 13.48
N TRP A 319 -28.84 37.98 13.08
CA TRP A 319 -27.53 38.61 13.13
C TRP A 319 -26.71 38.29 11.86
N THR A 320 -25.71 39.12 11.54
CA THR A 320 -24.89 39.05 10.31
C THR A 320 -23.40 38.92 10.66
N GLY A 321 -22.51 38.86 9.66
CA GLY A 321 -21.06 38.85 9.90
C GLY A 321 -20.46 37.50 10.32
N GLY A 322 -21.22 36.41 10.22
CA GLY A 322 -20.74 35.08 10.59
C GLY A 322 -21.61 33.94 10.07
N ALA A 323 -21.38 32.75 10.61
CA ALA A 323 -22.08 31.53 10.23
C ALA A 323 -22.33 30.61 11.44
N ILE A 324 -23.39 29.80 11.33
CA ILE A 324 -23.75 28.78 12.31
C ILE A 324 -23.48 27.41 11.67
N ILE A 325 -22.71 26.57 12.35
CA ILE A 325 -22.33 25.23 11.87
C ILE A 325 -22.71 24.25 12.97
N ALA A 326 -23.71 23.41 12.73
CA ALA A 326 -24.28 22.55 13.74
C ALA A 326 -24.35 21.10 13.27
N THR A 327 -24.47 20.17 14.22
CA THR A 327 -24.85 18.78 13.92
C THR A 327 -26.14 18.43 14.65
N VAL A 328 -26.92 17.53 14.06
CA VAL A 328 -27.93 16.77 14.80
C VAL A 328 -27.35 15.42 15.23
N SER A 329 -27.60 15.04 16.48
CA SER A 329 -27.10 13.79 17.04
C SER A 329 -28.19 13.05 17.79
N GLN A 330 -28.26 11.76 17.51
CA GLN A 330 -29.01 10.81 18.32
C GLN A 330 -28.24 10.44 19.61
N THR A 331 -26.91 10.54 19.57
CA THR A 331 -26.02 10.16 20.68
C THR A 331 -26.17 11.21 21.76
N GLY A 332 -27.06 10.96 22.73
CA GLY A 332 -27.45 11.96 23.73
C GLY A 332 -28.96 12.21 23.79
N SER A 333 -29.75 11.79 22.81
CA SER A 333 -31.20 11.85 22.94
C SER A 333 -31.74 10.58 23.60
N LEU A 334 -32.33 10.68 24.80
CA LEU A 334 -32.82 9.50 25.55
C LEU A 334 -34.16 8.97 25.06
N TYR A 335 -34.96 9.82 24.42
CA TYR A 335 -36.37 9.57 24.13
C TYR A 335 -36.67 9.48 22.64
N VAL A 336 -35.65 9.54 21.78
CA VAL A 336 -35.81 9.48 20.33
C VAL A 336 -35.51 8.07 19.82
N SER A 337 -36.25 7.64 18.80
CA SER A 337 -36.09 6.32 18.17
C SER A 337 -34.63 6.02 17.80
N LYS A 338 -34.23 4.75 17.95
CA LYS A 338 -32.91 4.25 17.55
C LYS A 338 -32.64 4.35 16.03
N SER A 339 -33.68 4.52 15.21
CA SER A 339 -33.55 4.68 13.77
C SER A 339 -33.53 6.13 13.27
N ALA A 340 -33.86 7.11 14.12
CA ALA A 340 -34.02 8.50 13.69
C ALA A 340 -32.66 9.17 13.44
N TYR A 341 -32.53 9.83 12.29
CA TYR A 341 -31.31 10.56 11.91
C TYR A 341 -31.56 11.80 11.05
N LEU A 342 -32.79 11.99 10.56
CA LEU A 342 -33.15 13.16 9.77
C LEU A 342 -33.35 14.37 10.69
N PRO A 343 -33.07 15.60 10.22
CA PRO A 343 -33.27 16.82 11.01
C PRO A 343 -34.68 16.94 11.58
N GLN A 344 -35.71 16.69 10.77
CA GLN A 344 -37.12 16.77 11.18
C GLN A 344 -37.44 15.81 12.34
N GLU A 345 -36.90 14.59 12.30
CA GLU A 345 -37.11 13.59 13.36
C GLU A 345 -36.36 13.94 14.65
N LEU A 346 -35.13 14.44 14.52
CA LEU A 346 -34.24 14.68 15.67
C LEU A 346 -34.52 16.01 16.37
N LEU A 347 -34.91 17.05 15.64
CA LEU A 347 -35.24 18.37 16.18
C LEU A 347 -36.68 18.42 16.73
N GLY A 348 -37.57 17.56 16.23
CA GLY A 348 -39.01 17.68 16.45
C GLY A 348 -39.58 18.93 15.76
N GLU A 349 -40.90 19.10 15.84
CA GLU A 349 -41.62 20.22 15.20
C GLU A 349 -41.08 21.58 15.67
N THR A 350 -41.07 21.84 16.98
CA THR A 350 -40.59 23.11 17.54
C THR A 350 -39.13 23.39 17.22
N GLY A 351 -38.25 22.37 17.28
CA GLY A 351 -36.84 22.58 16.99
C GLY A 351 -36.58 22.84 15.50
N PHE A 352 -37.33 22.16 14.63
CA PHE A 352 -37.26 22.35 13.19
C PHE A 352 -37.72 23.76 12.81
N ASP A 353 -38.89 24.19 13.28
CA ASP A 353 -39.44 25.53 13.00
C ASP A 353 -38.54 26.67 13.48
N ASN A 354 -37.86 26.48 14.61
CA ASN A 354 -36.93 27.49 15.12
C ASN A 354 -35.60 27.54 14.34
N LEU A 355 -35.17 26.41 13.77
CA LEU A 355 -33.89 26.29 13.06
C LEU A 355 -34.04 26.46 11.55
N ASP A 356 -35.25 26.40 11.01
CA ASP A 356 -35.56 26.73 9.62
C ASP A 356 -35.44 28.26 9.37
N PRO A 357 -34.95 28.70 8.19
CA PRO A 357 -34.26 27.93 7.16
C PRO A 357 -32.83 27.55 7.56
N PHE A 358 -32.39 26.36 7.15
CA PHE A 358 -31.00 25.91 7.25
C PHE A 358 -30.57 25.13 5.99
N ILE A 359 -29.27 25.03 5.76
CA ILE A 359 -28.66 24.25 4.69
C ILE A 359 -28.34 22.85 5.25
N PRO A 360 -29.11 21.80 4.86
CA PRO A 360 -28.85 20.43 5.30
C PRO A 360 -27.64 19.86 4.59
N VAL A 361 -26.63 19.40 5.33
CA VAL A 361 -25.43 18.75 4.78
C VAL A 361 -25.38 17.30 5.21
N ALA A 362 -25.57 16.40 4.26
CA ALA A 362 -25.61 14.97 4.52
C ALA A 362 -24.19 14.43 4.79
N VAL A 363 -24.03 13.66 5.87
CA VAL A 363 -22.79 12.97 6.22
C VAL A 363 -22.99 11.47 6.03
N PRO A 364 -22.65 10.93 4.85
CA PRO A 364 -22.81 9.51 4.55
C PRO A 364 -21.78 8.67 5.31
N ASN A 365 -21.97 7.35 5.28
CA ASN A 365 -20.94 6.39 5.66
C ASN A 365 -19.68 6.56 4.79
N TYR A 366 -18.57 5.96 5.21
CA TYR A 366 -17.33 6.04 4.45
C TYR A 366 -17.51 5.45 3.05
N SER A 367 -17.03 6.20 2.04
CA SER A 367 -16.81 5.67 0.69
C SER A 367 -15.71 4.61 0.71
N GLU A 368 -15.61 3.82 -0.35
CA GLU A 368 -14.55 2.79 -0.49
C GLU A 368 -13.14 3.40 -0.36
N LYS A 369 -12.90 4.57 -0.98
CA LYS A 369 -11.65 5.30 -0.87
C LYS A 369 -11.36 5.76 0.57
N GLU A 370 -12.36 6.34 1.25
CA GLU A 370 -12.22 6.75 2.65
C GLU A 370 -11.95 5.54 3.56
N PHE A 371 -12.61 4.42 3.29
CA PHE A 371 -12.42 3.17 4.03
C PHE A 371 -11.01 2.60 3.83
N GLU A 372 -10.53 2.52 2.58
CA GLU A 372 -9.18 2.05 2.26
C GLU A 372 -8.12 2.94 2.92
N SER A 373 -8.26 4.27 2.85
CA SER A 373 -7.36 5.18 3.54
C SER A 373 -7.36 4.99 5.06
N CYS A 374 -8.53 4.76 5.67
CA CYS A 374 -8.63 4.46 7.11
C CYS A 374 -7.92 3.16 7.46
N TYR A 375 -8.09 2.12 6.64
CA TYR A 375 -7.42 0.83 6.79
C TYR A 375 -5.90 0.97 6.67
N LEU A 376 -5.41 1.66 5.64
CA LEU A 376 -3.98 1.93 5.43
C LEU A 376 -3.39 2.78 6.56
N TYR A 377 -4.11 3.79 7.05
CA TYR A 377 -3.70 4.57 8.21
C TYR A 377 -3.56 3.70 9.46
N TYR A 378 -4.47 2.76 9.71
CA TYR A 378 -4.38 1.89 10.89
C TYR A 378 -3.30 0.81 10.75
N LEU A 379 -2.98 0.38 9.52
CA LEU A 379 -1.81 -0.47 9.26
C LEU A 379 -0.49 0.29 9.51
N ASP A 380 -0.38 1.53 8.99
CA ASP A 380 0.76 2.44 9.21
C ASP A 380 1.02 2.69 10.69
N ARG A 381 -0.04 2.89 11.47
CA ARG A 381 0.03 3.10 12.92
C ARG A 381 0.19 1.81 13.73
N HIS A 382 0.34 0.66 13.06
CA HIS A 382 0.39 -0.67 13.68
C HIS A 382 -0.76 -0.90 14.67
N TRP A 383 -1.95 -0.37 14.39
CA TRP A 383 -3.15 -0.57 15.21
C TRP A 383 -3.94 -1.78 14.75
N LEU A 384 -4.14 -1.88 13.44
CA LEU A 384 -4.48 -3.13 12.80
C LEU A 384 -3.18 -3.89 12.62
N GLN A 385 -2.82 -4.64 13.66
CA GLN A 385 -1.82 -5.67 13.51
C GLN A 385 -2.56 -6.92 13.07
N HIS A 386 -2.02 -7.63 12.09
CA HIS A 386 -2.42 -9.02 11.94
C HIS A 386 -2.12 -9.69 13.29
N PRO A 387 -3.14 -10.29 13.95
CA PRO A 387 -3.08 -10.68 15.36
C PRO A 387 -1.84 -11.52 15.56
N HIS A 388 -0.84 -11.03 16.32
CA HIS A 388 0.49 -11.61 16.50
C HIS A 388 0.58 -13.01 15.90
N LYS A 389 0.69 -13.06 14.56
CA LYS A 389 0.70 -14.33 13.85
C LYS A 389 2.02 -14.91 14.31
N SER A 390 2.02 -16.13 14.79
CA SER A 390 3.28 -16.80 15.04
C SER A 390 4.07 -16.72 13.73
N ASN A 391 5.09 -15.85 13.62
CA ASN A 391 5.91 -15.72 12.40
C ASN A 391 6.71 -17.01 12.13
N THR A 392 6.49 -18.03 12.95
CA THR A 392 7.06 -19.35 12.82
C THR A 392 6.25 -20.20 11.84
N CYS A 393 6.99 -21.02 11.10
CA CYS A 393 6.46 -22.07 10.26
C CYS A 393 5.52 -22.99 11.06
N VAL A 394 4.26 -23.14 10.60
CA VAL A 394 3.41 -24.25 11.03
C VAL A 394 3.84 -25.48 10.24
N ALA A 395 4.82 -26.18 10.79
CA ALA A 395 5.48 -27.29 10.14
C ALA A 395 4.53 -28.47 9.93
N ARG A 396 4.47 -28.97 8.69
CA ARG A 396 3.80 -30.23 8.32
C ARG A 396 4.79 -31.15 7.65
N ASN A 397 4.88 -32.39 8.12
CA ASN A 397 5.75 -33.41 7.53
C ASN A 397 4.91 -34.37 6.70
N PHE A 398 5.25 -34.51 5.42
CA PHE A 398 4.60 -35.43 4.47
C PHE A 398 5.49 -36.63 4.12
N GLY A 399 6.62 -36.82 4.81
CA GLY A 399 7.49 -38.00 4.66
C GLY A 399 8.59 -37.88 3.60
N HIS A 400 8.86 -36.67 3.08
CA HIS A 400 9.80 -36.45 1.97
C HIS A 400 11.11 -35.74 2.40
N GLY A 401 11.58 -35.99 3.62
CA GLY A 401 12.90 -35.54 4.10
C GLY A 401 12.92 -34.23 4.90
N SER A 402 11.92 -33.37 4.76
CA SER A 402 11.73 -32.18 5.62
C SER A 402 10.25 -31.78 5.72
N VAL A 403 9.98 -30.59 6.26
CA VAL A 403 8.64 -30.05 6.50
C VAL A 403 8.28 -28.97 5.49
N VAL A 404 6.99 -28.83 5.20
CA VAL A 404 6.43 -27.62 4.57
C VAL A 404 5.88 -26.69 5.66
N CYS A 405 5.68 -25.42 5.32
CA CYS A 405 4.99 -24.48 6.21
C CYS A 405 3.58 -24.24 5.69
N GLU A 406 2.59 -24.64 6.49
CA GLU A 406 1.17 -24.48 6.18
C GLU A 406 0.74 -23.03 6.48
N CYS A 407 0.12 -22.40 5.49
CA CYS A 407 -0.42 -21.05 5.55
C CYS A 407 -1.90 -21.04 5.16
N ASN A 408 -2.65 -20.10 5.72
CA ASN A 408 -4.07 -19.87 5.45
C ASN A 408 -4.39 -18.37 5.51
N ALA A 409 -5.66 -17.99 5.40
CA ALA A 409 -6.09 -16.59 5.46
C ALA A 409 -5.62 -15.83 6.72
N THR A 410 -5.60 -16.53 7.86
CA THR A 410 -5.31 -15.96 9.18
C THR A 410 -3.89 -16.21 9.68
N HIS A 411 -3.08 -17.03 9.00
CA HIS A 411 -1.76 -17.43 9.47
C HIS A 411 -0.79 -17.70 8.32
N CYS A 412 0.41 -17.14 8.37
CA CYS A 412 1.51 -17.59 7.52
C CYS A 412 2.83 -17.13 8.15
N ASP A 413 3.89 -17.95 8.02
CA ASP A 413 5.22 -17.56 8.48
C ASP A 413 5.80 -16.47 7.58
N SER A 414 6.62 -15.58 8.16
CA SER A 414 7.15 -14.42 7.46
C SER A 414 8.55 -14.09 7.96
N VAL A 415 9.41 -13.62 7.05
CA VAL A 415 10.76 -13.16 7.38
C VAL A 415 10.72 -11.79 8.06
N GLY A 416 9.65 -11.02 7.83
CA GLY A 416 9.52 -9.64 8.29
C GLY A 416 10.45 -8.70 7.53
N SER A 417 10.59 -7.46 8.02
CA SER A 417 11.53 -6.48 7.48
C SER A 417 12.97 -6.83 7.92
N VAL A 418 13.89 -6.89 6.95
CA VAL A 418 15.32 -7.13 7.23
C VAL A 418 15.97 -5.79 7.56
N THR A 419 16.34 -5.60 8.82
CA THR A 419 17.11 -4.43 9.28
C THR A 419 18.60 -4.75 9.29
N LEU A 420 19.41 -3.74 8.95
CA LEU A 420 20.85 -3.87 9.05
C LEU A 420 21.27 -3.94 10.53
N PRO A 421 22.15 -4.88 10.91
CA PRO A 421 22.69 -4.92 12.25
C PRO A 421 23.62 -3.72 12.52
N PRO A 422 23.83 -3.31 13.79
CA PRO A 422 24.80 -2.28 14.13
C PRO A 422 26.21 -2.60 13.62
N ALA A 423 27.02 -1.57 13.36
CA ALA A 423 28.41 -1.76 12.93
C ALA A 423 29.17 -2.70 13.89
N GLY A 424 29.94 -3.63 13.33
CA GLY A 424 30.61 -4.68 14.09
C GLY A 424 29.75 -5.90 14.45
N GLN A 425 28.51 -5.97 13.96
CA GLN A 425 27.63 -7.14 14.08
C GLN A 425 27.20 -7.66 12.71
N TYR A 426 26.75 -8.91 12.67
CA TYR A 426 26.13 -9.53 11.50
C TYR A 426 24.80 -10.18 11.87
N SER A 427 23.91 -10.25 10.89
CA SER A 427 22.67 -11.02 10.95
C SER A 427 22.84 -12.28 10.10
N SER A 428 22.35 -13.42 10.59
CA SER A 428 22.31 -14.67 9.84
C SER A 428 20.88 -15.18 9.72
N TYR A 429 20.60 -15.91 8.65
CA TYR A 429 19.31 -16.56 8.43
C TYR A 429 19.58 -18.01 8.09
N LEU A 430 18.96 -18.94 8.82
CA LEU A 430 19.22 -20.38 8.68
C LEU A 430 17.96 -21.11 8.22
N SER A 431 18.09 -21.85 7.11
CA SER A 431 17.15 -22.92 6.77
C SER A 431 17.86 -24.27 6.89
N SER A 432 17.18 -25.29 7.40
CA SER A 432 17.78 -26.62 7.59
C SER A 432 16.79 -27.74 7.28
N MET A 433 17.34 -28.91 6.94
CA MET A 433 16.57 -30.15 6.76
C MET A 433 15.74 -30.48 8.00
N ALA A 434 16.27 -30.19 9.19
CA ALA A 434 15.61 -30.42 10.48
C ALA A 434 14.37 -29.53 10.73
N GLY A 435 14.13 -28.52 9.89
CA GLY A 435 12.91 -27.71 9.93
C GLY A 435 13.12 -26.23 10.24
N SER A 436 14.36 -25.73 10.36
CA SER A 436 14.60 -24.28 10.43
C SER A 436 14.19 -23.64 9.10
N ARG A 437 13.52 -22.48 9.16
CA ARG A 437 12.99 -21.77 7.99
C ARG A 437 13.30 -20.28 8.14
N LEU A 438 14.36 -19.83 7.48
CA LEU A 438 14.91 -18.46 7.60
C LEU A 438 15.01 -18.00 9.06
N GLN A 439 15.42 -18.92 9.93
CA GLN A 439 15.52 -18.66 11.36
C GLN A 439 16.58 -17.57 11.59
N PRO A 440 16.21 -16.41 12.16
CA PRO A 440 17.14 -15.31 12.35
C PRO A 440 18.15 -15.63 13.45
N GLY A 441 19.38 -15.19 13.25
CA GLY A 441 20.47 -15.21 14.21
C GLY A 441 21.27 -13.91 14.13
N GLN A 442 22.06 -13.63 15.16
CA GLN A 442 22.96 -12.48 15.22
C GLN A 442 24.29 -12.88 15.83
N GLY A 443 25.36 -12.21 15.42
CA GLY A 443 26.69 -12.39 15.98
C GLY A 443 27.55 -11.15 15.85
N ARG A 444 28.74 -11.20 16.46
CA ARG A 444 29.72 -10.11 16.42
C ARG A 444 30.81 -10.41 15.39
N VAL A 445 31.22 -9.40 14.65
CA VAL A 445 32.41 -9.43 13.79
C VAL A 445 33.63 -9.22 14.68
N GLN A 446 34.60 -10.14 14.60
CA GLN A 446 35.85 -10.06 15.36
C GLN A 446 36.95 -9.43 14.50
N ALA A 447 37.78 -8.57 15.09
CA ALA A 447 38.89 -7.92 14.38
C ALA A 447 40.01 -8.90 14.01
N ASN A 448 40.29 -9.88 14.89
CA ASN A 448 41.33 -10.88 14.70
C ASN A 448 40.73 -12.29 14.84
N SER A 449 41.11 -13.19 13.93
CA SER A 449 40.78 -14.61 14.02
C SER A 449 42.06 -15.45 13.96
N THR A 450 42.36 -16.16 15.05
CA THR A 450 43.51 -17.07 15.18
C THR A 450 43.14 -18.55 14.95
N GLY A 451 41.88 -18.84 14.61
CA GLY A 451 41.41 -20.21 14.40
C GLY A 451 41.91 -20.84 13.09
N ALA A 452 42.24 -22.13 13.14
CA ALA A 452 42.64 -22.97 12.02
C ALA A 452 41.46 -23.56 11.20
N GLY A 453 40.26 -22.97 11.32
CA GLY A 453 39.07 -23.40 10.59
C GLY A 453 39.03 -22.88 9.15
N LEU A 454 38.11 -23.41 8.34
CA LEU A 454 37.86 -22.95 6.98
C LEU A 454 37.58 -21.44 6.98
N ARG A 455 38.33 -20.69 6.16
CA ARG A 455 38.19 -19.24 6.03
C ARG A 455 37.66 -18.87 4.65
N LEU A 456 36.52 -18.18 4.62
CA LEU A 456 36.02 -17.53 3.40
C LEU A 456 36.40 -16.05 3.43
N THR A 457 37.12 -15.60 2.40
CA THR A 457 37.64 -14.23 2.29
C THR A 457 36.91 -13.52 1.17
N ILE A 458 36.21 -12.43 1.51
CA ILE A 458 35.48 -11.60 0.53
C ILE A 458 36.46 -10.59 -0.07
N VAL A 459 36.47 -10.49 -1.40
CA VAL A 459 37.39 -9.68 -2.20
C VAL A 459 36.59 -8.59 -2.93
N PRO A 460 36.29 -7.45 -2.27
CA PRO A 460 35.30 -6.48 -2.75
C PRO A 460 35.70 -5.74 -4.04
N TYR A 461 37.01 -5.70 -4.36
CA TYR A 461 37.52 -5.06 -5.57
C TYR A 461 37.40 -5.93 -6.83
N GLN A 462 37.27 -7.25 -6.68
CA GLN A 462 36.98 -8.16 -7.81
C GLN A 462 35.46 -8.13 -8.07
N LYS A 463 35.02 -7.27 -8.99
CA LYS A 463 33.60 -7.05 -9.31
C LYS A 463 33.20 -7.83 -10.57
N TYR A 464 31.98 -8.35 -10.56
CA TYR A 464 31.41 -9.14 -11.66
C TYR A 464 30.10 -8.51 -12.16
N GLN A 465 29.03 -9.29 -12.34
CA GLN A 465 27.72 -8.82 -12.79
C GLN A 465 26.88 -8.20 -11.66
N ARG A 466 25.91 -7.38 -12.06
CA ARG A 466 24.89 -6.82 -11.16
C ARG A 466 23.60 -7.61 -11.24
N ILE A 467 23.01 -7.88 -10.09
CA ILE A 467 21.74 -8.59 -9.95
C ILE A 467 20.60 -7.75 -10.53
N ARG A 468 19.80 -8.37 -11.38
CA ARG A 468 18.56 -7.84 -11.94
C ARG A 468 17.37 -8.14 -11.04
N GLY A 469 17.25 -9.38 -10.58
CA GLY A 469 16.17 -9.81 -9.70
C GLY A 469 15.90 -11.31 -9.75
N PHE A 470 14.92 -11.71 -8.94
CA PHE A 470 14.46 -13.09 -8.80
C PHE A 470 12.94 -13.12 -8.87
N GLY A 471 12.38 -14.23 -9.32
CA GLY A 471 10.95 -14.29 -9.62
C GLY A 471 10.40 -15.68 -9.84
N GLY A 472 9.17 -15.70 -10.36
CA GLY A 472 8.50 -16.90 -10.88
C GLY A 472 7.54 -16.55 -12.02
N ALA A 473 6.89 -17.55 -12.61
CA ALA A 473 5.95 -17.40 -13.72
C ALA A 473 4.48 -17.35 -13.26
N MET A 474 3.75 -16.35 -13.76
CA MET A 474 2.29 -16.24 -13.65
C MET A 474 1.63 -16.96 -14.82
N THR A 475 1.70 -18.29 -14.81
CA THR A 475 0.99 -19.17 -15.75
C THR A 475 -0.51 -19.21 -15.48
N ASP A 476 -1.30 -19.76 -16.41
CA ASP A 476 -2.72 -19.96 -16.17
C ASP A 476 -2.94 -20.89 -14.97
N ALA A 477 -2.16 -21.97 -14.86
CA ALA A 477 -2.20 -22.89 -13.72
C ALA A 477 -1.93 -22.18 -12.40
N ALA A 478 -0.89 -21.34 -12.34
CA ALA A 478 -0.59 -20.56 -11.14
C ALA A 478 -1.75 -19.61 -10.79
N ALA A 479 -2.29 -18.90 -11.78
CA ALA A 479 -3.39 -17.99 -11.57
C ALA A 479 -4.67 -18.71 -11.09
N ILE A 480 -5.01 -19.87 -11.68
CA ILE A 480 -6.14 -20.71 -11.28
C ILE A 480 -5.99 -21.16 -9.83
N ASN A 481 -4.82 -21.67 -9.45
CA ASN A 481 -4.58 -22.14 -8.09
C ASN A 481 -4.64 -21.01 -7.07
N ILE A 482 -4.01 -19.86 -7.36
CA ILE A 482 -4.05 -18.69 -6.48
C ILE A 482 -5.49 -18.16 -6.32
N LEU A 483 -6.30 -18.17 -7.38
CA LEU A 483 -7.69 -17.72 -7.35
C LEU A 483 -8.66 -18.74 -6.74
N SER A 484 -8.27 -20.00 -6.61
CA SER A 484 -9.06 -21.03 -5.93
C SER A 484 -9.10 -20.88 -4.41
N LEU A 485 -8.18 -20.09 -3.84
CA LEU A 485 -8.15 -19.73 -2.42
C LEU A 485 -9.15 -18.61 -2.09
N SER A 486 -9.57 -18.54 -0.83
CA SER A 486 -10.31 -17.40 -0.30
C SER A 486 -9.52 -16.10 -0.45
N ALA A 487 -10.21 -14.96 -0.49
CA ALA A 487 -9.56 -13.66 -0.68
C ALA A 487 -8.44 -13.39 0.35
N GLY A 488 -8.62 -13.83 1.60
CA GLY A 488 -7.62 -13.71 2.65
C GLY A 488 -6.40 -14.61 2.42
N ALA A 489 -6.61 -15.89 2.09
CA ALA A 489 -5.51 -16.83 1.82
C ALA A 489 -4.74 -16.46 0.54
N ARG A 490 -5.47 -16.03 -0.50
CA ARG A 490 -4.90 -15.49 -1.74
C ARG A 490 -3.99 -14.28 -1.49
N ASP A 491 -4.45 -13.31 -0.70
CA ASP A 491 -3.65 -12.13 -0.37
C ASP A 491 -2.41 -12.51 0.45
N GLN A 492 -2.54 -13.45 1.39
CA GLN A 492 -1.41 -13.99 2.13
C GLN A 492 -0.38 -14.63 1.21
N LEU A 493 -0.80 -15.48 0.26
CA LEU A 493 0.11 -16.11 -0.70
C LEU A 493 0.88 -15.08 -1.52
N LEU A 494 0.18 -14.09 -2.11
CA LEU A 494 0.84 -13.04 -2.89
C LEU A 494 1.80 -12.20 -2.03
N ARG A 495 1.44 -11.91 -0.78
CA ARG A 495 2.35 -11.24 0.17
C ARG A 495 3.62 -12.02 0.41
N GLN A 496 3.54 -13.36 0.52
CA GLN A 496 4.73 -14.18 0.73
C GLN A 496 5.76 -14.04 -0.39
N TYR A 497 5.33 -13.91 -1.64
CA TYR A 497 6.24 -13.67 -2.75
C TYR A 497 6.68 -12.21 -2.87
N PHE A 498 5.74 -11.26 -2.91
CA PHE A 498 6.01 -9.92 -3.43
C PHE A 498 6.19 -8.85 -2.35
N SER A 499 5.65 -9.03 -1.15
CA SER A 499 5.68 -7.95 -0.15
C SER A 499 7.06 -7.79 0.50
N SER A 500 7.24 -6.64 1.17
CA SER A 500 8.42 -6.37 2.00
C SER A 500 8.55 -7.31 3.19
N GLU A 501 7.45 -7.92 3.66
CA GLU A 501 7.43 -8.93 4.72
C GLU A 501 7.76 -10.33 4.19
N GLY A 502 7.38 -10.62 2.94
CA GLY A 502 7.67 -11.86 2.21
C GLY A 502 9.11 -11.95 1.72
N ILE A 503 9.31 -12.55 0.53
CA ILE A 503 10.66 -12.79 -0.04
C ILE A 503 11.06 -11.81 -1.14
N GLY A 504 10.23 -10.80 -1.41
CA GLY A 504 10.58 -9.65 -2.25
C GLY A 504 10.87 -9.98 -3.71
N TYR A 505 10.10 -10.88 -4.33
CA TYR A 505 10.18 -11.13 -5.78
C TYR A 505 10.06 -9.84 -6.58
N SER A 506 10.92 -9.72 -7.59
CA SER A 506 11.08 -8.52 -8.40
C SER A 506 10.92 -8.79 -9.89
N VAL A 507 10.84 -10.04 -10.30
CA VAL A 507 10.61 -10.49 -11.68
C VAL A 507 9.36 -11.36 -11.72
N VAL A 508 8.55 -11.21 -12.77
CA VAL A 508 7.46 -12.15 -13.06
C VAL A 508 7.47 -12.50 -14.54
N ARG A 509 7.59 -13.80 -14.86
CA ARG A 509 7.45 -14.29 -16.23
C ARG A 509 5.98 -14.49 -16.56
N VAL A 510 5.54 -14.04 -17.73
CA VAL A 510 4.13 -14.08 -18.17
C VAL A 510 4.07 -14.77 -19.53
N PRO A 511 3.44 -15.95 -19.62
CA PRO A 511 3.20 -16.57 -20.91
C PRO A 511 2.36 -15.70 -21.83
N MET A 512 2.77 -15.59 -23.09
CA MET A 512 1.96 -15.01 -24.15
C MET A 512 1.02 -16.09 -24.69
N ALA A 513 -0.24 -16.03 -24.25
CA ALA A 513 -1.29 -17.02 -24.46
C ALA A 513 -1.01 -18.34 -23.73
N SER A 514 -1.44 -19.47 -24.30
CA SER A 514 -1.37 -20.77 -23.63
C SER A 514 0.02 -21.41 -23.63
N CYS A 515 0.29 -22.16 -22.56
CA CYS A 515 1.41 -23.11 -22.44
C CYS A 515 0.93 -24.50 -22.00
N ASP A 516 1.85 -25.41 -21.67
CA ASP A 516 1.50 -26.71 -21.09
C ASP A 516 0.77 -26.57 -19.75
N PHE A 517 1.14 -25.57 -18.94
CA PHE A 517 0.44 -25.13 -17.72
C PHE A 517 -0.79 -24.24 -17.98
N SER A 518 -1.50 -24.52 -19.07
CA SER A 518 -2.85 -24.03 -19.36
C SER A 518 -3.85 -25.19 -19.30
N THR A 519 -5.14 -24.88 -19.25
CA THR A 519 -6.23 -25.89 -19.27
C THR A 519 -6.71 -26.21 -20.69
N ARG A 520 -6.34 -25.39 -21.67
CA ARG A 520 -6.67 -25.56 -23.10
C ARG A 520 -5.61 -24.90 -23.99
N LEU A 521 -5.62 -25.29 -25.25
CA LEU A 521 -4.84 -24.66 -26.33
C LEU A 521 -5.53 -23.38 -26.82
N TYR A 522 -4.81 -22.26 -26.86
CA TYR A 522 -5.27 -21.01 -27.47
C TYR A 522 -4.12 -20.05 -27.81
N THR A 523 -4.35 -19.15 -28.76
CA THR A 523 -3.54 -17.93 -28.98
C THR A 523 -4.41 -16.69 -28.93
N TYR A 524 -3.83 -15.51 -29.13
CA TYR A 524 -4.58 -14.26 -29.21
C TYR A 524 -5.14 -13.97 -30.60
N ALA A 525 -4.75 -14.73 -31.63
CA ALA A 525 -5.11 -14.48 -33.03
C ALA A 525 -5.37 -15.79 -33.79
N ASP A 526 -6.31 -16.61 -33.30
CA ASP A 526 -6.60 -17.93 -33.86
C ASP A 526 -7.39 -17.89 -35.19
N SER A 527 -7.92 -16.73 -35.60
CA SER A 527 -8.61 -16.53 -36.88
C SER A 527 -7.67 -16.75 -38.09
N PRO A 528 -7.90 -17.76 -38.95
CA PRO A 528 -6.99 -18.07 -40.05
C PRO A 528 -6.84 -16.94 -41.06
N GLY A 529 -5.60 -16.59 -41.40
CA GLY A 529 -5.30 -15.57 -42.41
C GLY A 529 -5.42 -14.13 -41.91
N ASP A 530 -5.53 -13.91 -40.60
CA ASP A 530 -5.57 -12.59 -39.97
C ASP A 530 -4.17 -11.96 -39.87
N TYR A 531 -3.61 -11.59 -41.02
CA TYR A 531 -2.26 -11.00 -41.08
C TYR A 531 -2.17 -9.58 -40.52
N ASN A 532 -3.30 -8.88 -40.44
CA ASN A 532 -3.40 -7.53 -39.86
C ASN A 532 -3.61 -7.57 -38.34
N LEU A 533 -3.90 -8.75 -37.77
CA LEU A 533 -4.22 -8.94 -36.35
C LEU A 533 -5.48 -8.17 -35.93
N ASP A 534 -6.47 -8.07 -36.83
CA ASP A 534 -7.71 -7.34 -36.61
C ASP A 534 -8.56 -8.01 -35.51
N ASN A 535 -8.47 -9.34 -35.37
CA ASN A 535 -9.15 -10.12 -34.34
C ASN A 535 -8.24 -10.46 -33.15
N PHE A 536 -7.08 -9.80 -33.01
CA PHE A 536 -6.23 -10.01 -31.85
C PHE A 536 -6.96 -9.60 -30.58
N SER A 537 -7.09 -10.54 -29.64
CA SER A 537 -7.70 -10.27 -28.34
C SER A 537 -7.03 -11.10 -27.24
N LEU A 538 -6.84 -10.46 -26.08
CA LEU A 538 -6.44 -11.17 -24.88
C LEU A 538 -7.54 -12.16 -24.47
N ALA A 539 -7.13 -13.33 -24.00
CA ALA A 539 -8.06 -14.37 -23.60
C ALA A 539 -8.66 -14.10 -22.21
N HIS A 540 -9.68 -14.88 -21.84
CA HIS A 540 -10.28 -14.84 -20.51
C HIS A 540 -9.21 -15.07 -19.42
N GLU A 541 -8.28 -15.99 -19.67
CA GLU A 541 -7.17 -16.31 -18.78
C GLU A 541 -6.30 -15.09 -18.45
N ASP A 542 -6.09 -14.17 -19.41
CA ASP A 542 -5.36 -12.93 -19.18
C ASP A 542 -6.19 -11.92 -18.39
N ILE A 543 -7.39 -11.61 -18.88
CA ILE A 543 -8.24 -10.51 -18.37
C ILE A 543 -8.76 -10.81 -16.97
N ASN A 544 -9.16 -12.06 -16.72
CA ASN A 544 -9.84 -12.46 -15.49
C ASN A 544 -8.91 -13.12 -14.47
N LEU A 545 -7.77 -13.68 -14.91
CA LEU A 545 -6.86 -14.41 -14.01
C LEU A 545 -5.50 -13.72 -13.84
N LYS A 546 -4.69 -13.64 -14.90
CA LYS A 546 -3.30 -13.17 -14.82
C LYS A 546 -3.19 -11.67 -14.50
N ILE A 547 -3.89 -10.82 -15.26
CA ILE A 547 -3.79 -9.36 -15.11
C ILE A 547 -4.20 -8.88 -13.71
N PRO A 548 -5.34 -9.31 -13.13
CA PRO A 548 -5.70 -8.89 -11.78
C PRO A 548 -4.69 -9.32 -10.71
N LEU A 549 -4.11 -10.53 -10.85
CA LEU A 549 -3.09 -11.02 -9.92
C LEU A 549 -1.76 -10.25 -10.08
N LEU A 550 -1.36 -9.92 -11.31
CA LEU A 550 -0.18 -9.10 -11.57
C LEU A 550 -0.33 -7.68 -11.00
N GLN A 551 -1.50 -7.06 -11.17
CA GLN A 551 -1.79 -5.76 -10.55
C GLN A 551 -1.75 -5.84 -9.03
N ARG A 552 -2.28 -6.92 -8.44
CA ARG A 552 -2.20 -7.13 -6.99
C ARG A 552 -0.77 -7.36 -6.51
N ALA A 553 0.02 -8.16 -7.23
CA ALA A 553 1.44 -8.37 -6.94
C ALA A 553 2.24 -7.06 -7.01
N GLN A 554 1.99 -6.24 -8.04
CA GLN A 554 2.59 -4.92 -8.20
C GLN A 554 2.25 -4.00 -7.02
N ALA A 555 0.98 -4.00 -6.56
CA ALA A 555 0.54 -3.17 -5.43
C ALA A 555 1.11 -3.62 -4.07
N LEU A 556 1.44 -4.90 -3.91
CA LEU A 556 2.06 -5.43 -2.70
C LEU A 556 3.58 -5.23 -2.68
N SER A 557 4.20 -5.10 -3.85
CA SER A 557 5.64 -4.98 -3.98
C SER A 557 6.14 -3.60 -3.57
N PRO A 558 7.22 -3.50 -2.77
CA PRO A 558 7.82 -2.21 -2.41
C PRO A 558 8.53 -1.52 -3.60
N ARG A 559 8.77 -2.25 -4.70
CA ARG A 559 9.44 -1.75 -5.91
C ARG A 559 8.69 -2.23 -7.16
N PRO A 560 8.77 -1.50 -8.30
CA PRO A 560 8.13 -1.95 -9.52
C PRO A 560 8.61 -3.34 -9.96
N LEU A 561 7.69 -4.25 -10.27
CA LEU A 561 8.02 -5.58 -10.80
C LEU A 561 8.53 -5.46 -12.24
N SER A 562 9.53 -6.28 -12.57
CA SER A 562 10.02 -6.44 -13.94
C SER A 562 9.30 -7.60 -14.61
N LEU A 563 8.34 -7.29 -15.48
CA LEU A 563 7.62 -8.33 -16.22
C LEU A 563 8.44 -8.80 -17.41
N LEU A 564 8.56 -10.12 -17.57
CA LEU A 564 9.18 -10.80 -18.71
C LEU A 564 8.09 -11.58 -19.45
N ALA A 565 8.04 -11.50 -20.77
CA ALA A 565 7.07 -12.27 -21.56
C ALA A 565 7.74 -13.19 -22.59
N SER A 566 7.13 -14.37 -22.78
CA SER A 566 7.62 -15.42 -23.66
C SER A 566 6.43 -16.12 -24.31
N ALA A 567 6.51 -16.38 -25.62
CA ALA A 567 5.49 -17.12 -26.36
C ALA A 567 5.92 -18.56 -26.60
N TRP A 568 5.03 -19.53 -26.36
CA TRP A 568 5.31 -20.94 -26.64
C TRP A 568 5.03 -21.31 -28.08
N SER A 569 3.99 -20.72 -28.68
CA SER A 569 3.65 -20.99 -30.07
C SER A 569 3.00 -19.79 -30.74
N ALA A 570 3.26 -19.65 -32.04
CA ALA A 570 2.46 -18.81 -32.93
C ALA A 570 1.08 -19.45 -33.19
N PRO A 571 0.09 -18.66 -33.67
CA PRO A 571 -1.17 -19.18 -34.17
C PRO A 571 -0.97 -20.31 -35.17
N ALA A 572 -1.77 -21.37 -35.08
CA ALA A 572 -1.60 -22.57 -35.87
C ALA A 572 -1.56 -22.29 -37.39
N TRP A 573 -2.36 -21.35 -37.88
CA TRP A 573 -2.42 -21.00 -39.29
C TRP A 573 -1.12 -20.36 -39.83
N MET A 574 -0.25 -19.85 -38.96
CA MET A 574 1.07 -19.29 -39.31
C MET A 574 2.18 -20.36 -39.35
N LYS A 575 1.91 -21.57 -38.86
CA LYS A 575 2.92 -22.64 -38.70
C LYS A 575 2.89 -23.66 -39.81
N THR A 576 4.04 -24.22 -40.16
CA THR A 576 4.22 -25.22 -41.23
C THR A 576 3.37 -26.48 -41.00
N ASN A 577 3.25 -26.92 -39.76
CA ASN A 577 2.46 -28.09 -39.36
C ASN A 577 0.98 -27.81 -39.08
N ARG A 578 0.54 -26.54 -39.14
CA ARG A 578 -0.83 -26.10 -38.84
C ARG A 578 -1.34 -26.51 -37.46
N ALA A 579 -0.45 -26.68 -36.48
CA ALA A 579 -0.80 -27.11 -35.12
C ALA A 579 0.03 -26.34 -34.08
N LEU A 580 -0.51 -26.20 -32.87
CA LEU A 580 0.20 -25.58 -31.74
C LEU A 580 1.31 -26.49 -31.19
N ILE A 581 1.15 -27.81 -31.32
CA ILE A 581 2.07 -28.84 -30.81
C ILE A 581 2.89 -29.51 -31.92
N GLY A 582 3.89 -30.31 -31.54
CA GLY A 582 4.75 -31.07 -32.44
C GLY A 582 5.72 -30.19 -33.25
N LYS A 583 6.48 -30.84 -34.15
CA LYS A 583 7.46 -30.15 -34.98
C LYS A 583 6.79 -29.16 -35.93
N GLY A 584 7.16 -27.88 -35.84
CA GLY A 584 6.63 -26.83 -36.70
C GLY A 584 7.27 -25.48 -36.45
N SER A 585 7.76 -24.85 -37.51
CA SER A 585 8.25 -23.48 -37.57
C SER A 585 7.24 -22.54 -38.24
N LEU A 586 7.52 -21.24 -38.28
CA LEU A 586 6.74 -20.29 -39.06
C LEU A 586 6.82 -20.62 -40.56
N LYS A 587 5.72 -20.41 -41.29
CA LYS A 587 5.74 -20.52 -42.75
C LYS A 587 6.56 -19.40 -43.38
N GLY A 588 7.06 -19.66 -44.59
CA GLY A 588 7.85 -18.70 -45.33
C GLY A 588 9.25 -18.56 -44.75
N GLN A 589 9.80 -17.35 -44.84
CA GLN A 589 11.17 -17.01 -44.42
C GLN A 589 11.13 -15.69 -43.63
N PRO A 590 12.12 -15.40 -42.77
CA PRO A 590 12.32 -14.09 -42.17
C PRO A 590 12.24 -12.94 -43.19
N GLY A 591 11.60 -11.83 -42.83
CA GLY A 591 11.22 -10.74 -43.74
C GLY A 591 9.92 -10.99 -44.52
N GLY A 592 9.41 -12.22 -44.51
CA GLY A 592 8.16 -12.64 -45.14
C GLY A 592 6.91 -12.27 -44.34
N LYS A 593 5.74 -12.58 -44.90
CA LYS A 593 4.45 -12.13 -44.36
C LYS A 593 4.17 -12.69 -42.96
N GLU A 594 4.35 -13.99 -42.75
CA GLU A 594 4.11 -14.66 -41.47
C GLU A 594 5.08 -14.19 -40.38
N HIS A 595 6.36 -14.00 -40.73
CA HIS A 595 7.39 -13.55 -39.80
C HIS A 595 7.16 -12.10 -39.34
N LYS A 596 6.74 -11.23 -40.26
CA LYS A 596 6.31 -9.85 -39.94
C LYS A 596 5.07 -9.82 -39.08
N THR A 597 4.04 -10.61 -39.41
CA THR A 597 2.84 -10.71 -38.57
C THR A 597 3.18 -11.24 -37.18
N TRP A 598 4.13 -12.18 -37.05
CA TRP A 598 4.55 -12.69 -35.75
C TRP A 598 5.28 -11.63 -34.92
N ALA A 599 6.12 -10.80 -35.54
CA ALA A 599 6.70 -9.64 -34.86
C ALA A 599 5.61 -8.65 -34.39
N GLN A 600 4.60 -8.37 -35.23
CA GLN A 600 3.48 -7.50 -34.84
C GLN A 600 2.61 -8.10 -33.73
N TYR A 601 2.50 -9.44 -33.65
CA TYR A 601 1.81 -10.11 -32.56
C TYR A 601 2.45 -9.80 -31.19
N TYR A 602 3.78 -9.75 -31.14
CA TYR A 602 4.51 -9.32 -29.94
C TYR A 602 4.22 -7.87 -29.58
N ILE A 603 4.21 -6.96 -30.57
CA ILE A 603 3.88 -5.54 -30.33
C ILE A 603 2.45 -5.40 -29.82
N ARG A 604 1.50 -6.10 -30.45
CA ARG A 604 0.09 -6.06 -30.06
C ARG A 604 -0.13 -6.60 -28.65
N PHE A 605 0.61 -7.63 -28.24
CA PHE A 605 0.59 -8.10 -26.85
C PHE A 605 1.00 -7.01 -25.85
N LEU A 606 2.09 -6.28 -26.13
CA LEU A 606 2.54 -5.16 -25.29
C LEU A 606 1.48 -4.04 -25.24
N GLU A 607 0.87 -3.72 -26.38
CA GLU A 607 -0.22 -2.75 -26.47
C GLU A 607 -1.41 -3.13 -25.60
N GLU A 608 -1.88 -4.37 -25.69
CA GLU A 608 -3.04 -4.82 -24.94
C GLU A 608 -2.79 -4.88 -23.43
N TYR A 609 -1.61 -5.35 -22.99
CA TYR A 609 -1.27 -5.33 -21.55
C TYR A 609 -1.06 -3.91 -21.01
N ALA A 610 -0.52 -2.98 -21.82
CA ALA A 610 -0.36 -1.59 -21.43
C ALA A 610 -1.69 -0.90 -21.11
N LYS A 611 -2.81 -1.31 -21.72
CA LYS A 611 -4.17 -0.81 -21.38
C LYS A 611 -4.57 -1.10 -19.94
N TYR A 612 -3.93 -2.07 -19.29
CA TYR A 612 -4.12 -2.43 -17.88
C TYR A 612 -3.00 -1.90 -16.97
N ASN A 613 -2.21 -0.93 -17.44
CA ASN A 613 -1.06 -0.36 -16.74
C ASN A 613 0.04 -1.38 -16.39
N LEU A 614 0.17 -2.45 -17.19
CA LEU A 614 1.25 -3.42 -17.05
C LEU A 614 2.22 -3.24 -18.21
N THR A 615 3.48 -2.96 -17.90
CA THR A 615 4.56 -2.79 -18.87
C THR A 615 5.60 -3.88 -18.71
N PHE A 616 6.19 -4.30 -19.82
CA PHE A 616 7.19 -5.36 -19.83
C PHE A 616 8.59 -4.77 -19.82
N TRP A 617 9.43 -5.34 -18.97
CA TRP A 617 10.86 -5.09 -19.00
C TRP A 617 11.50 -5.80 -20.20
N ALA A 618 11.13 -7.05 -20.44
CA ALA A 618 11.80 -7.89 -21.43
C ALA A 618 10.85 -8.86 -22.13
N LEU A 619 11.24 -9.27 -23.34
CA LEU A 619 10.63 -10.30 -24.15
C LEU A 619 11.69 -11.33 -24.51
N THR A 620 11.32 -12.61 -24.54
CA THR A 620 12.15 -13.64 -25.16
C THR A 620 11.72 -13.87 -26.61
N THR A 621 12.64 -14.31 -27.46
CA THR A 621 12.34 -14.62 -28.87
C THR A 621 11.38 -15.80 -29.06
N GLY A 622 11.04 -16.51 -27.98
CA GLY A 622 10.16 -17.67 -27.97
C GLY A 622 10.66 -18.66 -26.93
N ASN A 623 9.75 -19.34 -26.25
CA ASN A 623 10.07 -20.37 -25.27
C ASN A 623 10.57 -21.63 -25.97
N GLU A 624 11.74 -22.12 -25.57
CA GLU A 624 12.35 -23.39 -26.00
C GLU A 624 12.27 -23.62 -27.53
N PRO A 625 12.89 -22.75 -28.35
CA PRO A 625 12.85 -22.86 -29.80
C PRO A 625 13.35 -24.22 -30.33
N SER A 626 14.21 -24.93 -29.58
CA SER A 626 14.67 -26.27 -29.97
C SER A 626 13.57 -27.32 -29.88
N ALA A 627 12.60 -27.16 -28.97
CA ALA A 627 11.48 -28.09 -28.79
C ALA A 627 10.59 -28.19 -30.04
N GLY A 628 10.36 -27.06 -30.72
CA GLY A 628 9.57 -27.02 -31.94
C GLY A 628 10.24 -27.68 -33.16
N GLN A 629 11.48 -28.16 -33.01
CA GLN A 629 12.18 -29.00 -34.01
C GLN A 629 11.98 -30.51 -33.76
N MET A 630 11.39 -30.89 -32.62
CA MET A 630 11.16 -32.29 -32.24
C MET A 630 9.81 -32.81 -32.76
N THR A 631 9.83 -33.92 -33.50
CA THR A 631 8.65 -34.47 -34.19
C THR A 631 7.47 -34.72 -33.25
N ASN A 632 7.71 -35.34 -32.09
CA ASN A 632 6.67 -35.77 -31.15
C ASN A 632 6.60 -34.87 -29.90
N TYR A 633 6.89 -33.58 -30.03
CA TYR A 633 6.75 -32.67 -28.89
C TYR A 633 5.28 -32.54 -28.46
N SER A 634 5.02 -32.77 -27.18
CA SER A 634 3.68 -33.04 -26.68
C SER A 634 2.81 -31.80 -26.44
N PHE A 635 3.40 -30.61 -26.37
CA PHE A 635 2.68 -29.36 -26.05
C PHE A 635 3.13 -28.19 -26.93
N GLN A 636 2.63 -26.98 -26.64
CA GLN A 636 2.84 -25.79 -27.47
C GLN A 636 4.34 -25.53 -27.68
N ALA A 637 4.77 -25.43 -28.94
CA ALA A 637 6.15 -25.14 -29.31
C ALA A 637 6.24 -24.46 -30.67
N LEU A 638 7.21 -23.58 -30.88
CA LEU A 638 7.52 -22.97 -32.17
C LEU A 638 9.01 -23.16 -32.48
N GLY A 639 9.29 -23.91 -33.55
CA GLY A 639 10.64 -24.24 -33.93
C GLY A 639 11.37 -23.07 -34.56
N PHE A 640 12.58 -22.80 -34.07
CA PHE A 640 13.57 -21.93 -34.73
C PHE A 640 14.94 -22.61 -34.68
N THR A 641 15.68 -22.62 -35.78
CA THR A 641 17.14 -22.77 -35.73
C THR A 641 17.78 -21.47 -35.23
N PRO A 642 19.03 -21.47 -34.75
CA PRO A 642 19.70 -20.22 -34.38
C PRO A 642 19.80 -19.22 -35.55
N GLU A 643 19.96 -19.68 -36.79
CA GLU A 643 19.96 -18.82 -37.99
C GLU A 643 18.58 -18.21 -38.26
N GLU A 644 17.50 -18.98 -38.16
CA GLU A 644 16.14 -18.48 -38.32
C GLU A 644 15.80 -17.45 -37.22
N GLN A 645 16.22 -17.72 -35.97
CA GLN A 645 16.05 -16.77 -34.86
C GLN A 645 16.83 -15.47 -35.10
N ARG A 646 18.09 -15.56 -35.55
CA ARG A 646 18.93 -14.41 -35.92
C ARG A 646 18.23 -13.56 -36.98
N ASP A 647 17.82 -14.18 -38.08
CA ASP A 647 17.24 -13.49 -39.22
C ASP A 647 15.89 -12.87 -38.88
N TRP A 648 15.05 -13.57 -38.11
CA TRP A 648 13.78 -13.02 -37.63
C TRP A 648 13.97 -11.81 -36.71
N VAL A 649 14.96 -11.83 -35.81
CA VAL A 649 15.29 -10.68 -34.97
C VAL A 649 15.79 -9.51 -35.82
N ALA A 650 16.68 -9.77 -36.78
CA ALA A 650 17.29 -8.74 -37.62
C ALA A 650 16.29 -8.06 -38.57
N LEU A 651 15.38 -8.84 -39.17
CA LEU A 651 14.50 -8.39 -40.25
C LEU A 651 13.11 -7.99 -39.79
N ASP A 652 12.60 -8.57 -38.69
CA ASP A 652 11.20 -8.43 -38.29
C ASP A 652 11.03 -7.93 -36.85
N LEU A 653 11.39 -8.72 -35.84
CA LEU A 653 11.10 -8.39 -34.43
C LEU A 653 11.82 -7.13 -33.96
N GLY A 654 13.13 -7.02 -34.21
CA GLY A 654 13.94 -5.87 -33.82
C GLY A 654 13.45 -4.55 -34.44
N PRO A 655 13.27 -4.48 -35.78
CA PRO A 655 12.70 -3.32 -36.45
C PRO A 655 11.29 -2.97 -35.95
N ALA A 656 10.39 -3.95 -35.79
CA ALA A 656 9.03 -3.71 -35.31
C ALA A 656 9.02 -3.12 -33.89
N LEU A 657 9.83 -3.68 -32.98
CA LEU A 657 9.92 -3.20 -31.60
C LEU A 657 10.50 -1.79 -31.53
N ARG A 658 11.55 -1.49 -32.31
CA ARG A 658 12.16 -0.15 -32.36
C ARG A 658 11.24 0.91 -32.96
N ALA A 659 10.37 0.54 -33.89
CA ALA A 659 9.34 1.43 -34.46
C ALA A 659 8.16 1.67 -33.51
N SER A 660 7.92 0.78 -32.55
CA SER A 660 6.83 0.88 -31.59
C SER A 660 7.14 1.82 -30.40
N PRO A 661 6.13 2.24 -29.62
CA PRO A 661 6.34 2.93 -28.33
C PRO A 661 7.14 2.11 -27.31
N TYR A 662 7.29 0.80 -27.52
CA TYR A 662 7.92 -0.15 -26.59
C TYR A 662 9.39 -0.42 -26.91
N LYS A 663 10.06 0.45 -27.67
CA LYS A 663 11.48 0.36 -28.07
C LYS A 663 12.50 0.20 -26.93
N HIS A 664 12.09 0.40 -25.68
CA HIS A 664 12.91 0.23 -24.47
C HIS A 664 12.79 -1.19 -23.86
N THR A 665 11.92 -2.03 -24.38
CA THR A 665 11.76 -3.42 -23.94
C THR A 665 12.98 -4.22 -24.39
N HIS A 666 13.58 -4.95 -23.46
CA HIS A 666 14.75 -5.78 -23.74
C HIS A 666 14.33 -7.01 -24.55
N VAL A 667 15.20 -7.46 -25.45
CA VAL A 667 15.04 -8.72 -26.20
C VAL A 667 16.08 -9.73 -25.73
N LEU A 668 15.60 -10.89 -25.31
CA LEU A 668 16.41 -12.03 -24.88
C LEU A 668 16.31 -13.16 -25.89
N ILE A 669 17.45 -13.68 -26.34
CA ILE A 669 17.50 -14.83 -27.26
C ILE A 669 17.62 -16.15 -26.50
N LEU A 670 17.59 -17.27 -27.24
CA LEU A 670 17.60 -18.63 -26.71
C LEU A 670 16.33 -19.00 -25.93
N ASP A 671 16.25 -18.68 -24.62
CA ASP A 671 15.15 -19.08 -23.71
C ASP A 671 14.93 -20.60 -23.72
N ASP A 672 16.03 -21.33 -23.55
CA ASP A 672 16.14 -22.78 -23.63
C ASP A 672 17.36 -23.26 -22.80
N ASN A 673 17.60 -24.56 -22.76
CA ASN A 673 18.64 -25.22 -21.99
C ASN A 673 20.05 -24.70 -22.32
N ARG A 674 20.87 -24.50 -21.29
CA ARG A 674 22.25 -23.99 -21.43
C ARG A 674 23.18 -24.89 -22.26
N LEU A 675 22.81 -26.16 -22.52
CA LEU A 675 23.52 -27.08 -23.43
C LEU A 675 23.68 -26.51 -24.85
N LEU A 676 22.77 -25.65 -25.27
CA LEU A 676 22.78 -25.01 -26.58
C LEU A 676 23.81 -23.87 -26.69
N LEU A 677 24.41 -23.49 -25.56
CA LEU A 677 25.48 -22.51 -25.48
C LEU A 677 26.87 -23.18 -25.55
N PRO A 678 27.87 -22.51 -26.14
CA PRO A 678 27.84 -21.14 -26.67
C PRO A 678 27.39 -21.04 -28.13
N HIS A 679 27.04 -22.16 -28.79
CA HIS A 679 26.78 -22.19 -30.24
C HIS A 679 25.64 -21.26 -30.66
N TRP A 680 24.50 -21.32 -29.97
CA TRP A 680 23.34 -20.49 -30.31
C TRP A 680 23.65 -18.99 -30.21
N ALA A 681 24.35 -18.58 -29.14
CA ALA A 681 24.83 -17.21 -28.97
C ALA A 681 25.80 -16.81 -30.09
N LYS A 682 26.73 -17.69 -30.49
CA LYS A 682 27.66 -17.41 -31.58
C LYS A 682 26.98 -17.13 -32.90
N VAL A 683 25.97 -17.92 -33.27
CA VAL A 683 25.26 -17.74 -34.54
C VAL A 683 24.46 -16.44 -34.54
N VAL A 684 23.78 -16.12 -33.45
CA VAL A 684 22.88 -14.96 -33.37
C VAL A 684 23.61 -13.64 -33.11
N LEU A 685 24.57 -13.62 -32.17
CA LEU A 685 25.21 -12.38 -31.71
C LEU A 685 26.37 -11.92 -32.60
N ASN A 686 26.97 -12.81 -33.40
CA ASN A 686 28.00 -12.40 -34.37
C ASN A 686 27.44 -11.57 -35.54
N ASP A 687 26.13 -11.64 -35.79
CA ASP A 687 25.48 -10.81 -36.79
C ASP A 687 25.07 -9.46 -36.19
N VAL A 688 25.73 -8.39 -36.63
CA VAL A 688 25.49 -7.03 -36.12
C VAL A 688 24.06 -6.55 -36.38
N HIS A 689 23.38 -7.07 -37.40
CA HIS A 689 22.02 -6.68 -37.73
C HIS A 689 20.99 -7.23 -36.74
N ALA A 690 21.26 -8.41 -36.17
CA ALA A 690 20.50 -9.01 -35.06
C ALA A 690 20.98 -8.48 -33.70
N GLY A 691 22.30 -8.54 -33.45
CA GLY A 691 22.94 -8.19 -32.16
C GLY A 691 22.53 -6.82 -31.62
N ARG A 692 22.42 -5.80 -32.50
CA ARG A 692 22.01 -4.43 -32.11
C ARG A 692 20.61 -4.31 -31.48
N TYR A 693 19.77 -5.34 -31.56
CA TYR A 693 18.45 -5.39 -30.94
C TYR A 693 18.42 -6.26 -29.67
N ILE A 694 19.44 -7.09 -29.48
CA ILE A 694 19.50 -8.08 -28.41
C ILE A 694 20.15 -7.45 -27.19
N HIS A 695 19.63 -7.80 -26.01
CA HIS A 695 20.13 -7.28 -24.73
C HIS A 695 20.79 -8.38 -23.89
N GLY A 696 20.40 -9.63 -24.10
CA GLY A 696 20.90 -10.76 -23.34
C GLY A 696 20.49 -12.12 -23.87
N VAL A 697 20.91 -13.16 -23.16
CA VAL A 697 20.63 -14.57 -23.46
C VAL A 697 19.85 -15.14 -22.27
N ALA A 698 18.69 -15.74 -22.57
CA ALA A 698 17.85 -16.42 -21.60
C ALA A 698 18.20 -17.93 -21.54
N VAL A 699 18.28 -18.51 -20.35
CA VAL A 699 18.68 -19.92 -20.14
C VAL A 699 17.75 -20.66 -19.18
N HIS A 700 17.56 -21.96 -19.45
CA HIS A 700 16.80 -22.92 -18.64
C HIS A 700 17.71 -24.01 -18.02
N TRP A 701 17.25 -24.63 -16.93
CA TRP A 701 18.01 -25.55 -16.05
C TRP A 701 17.96 -27.06 -16.41
N TYR A 702 16.97 -27.53 -17.18
CA TYR A 702 16.59 -28.95 -17.20
C TYR A 702 17.66 -29.94 -17.67
N MET A 703 18.65 -29.51 -18.45
CA MET A 703 19.74 -30.35 -18.97
C MET A 703 21.11 -30.05 -18.38
N ASP A 704 21.15 -29.39 -17.23
CA ASP A 704 22.39 -28.86 -16.65
C ASP A 704 23.41 -29.92 -16.25
N SER A 705 22.97 -31.15 -15.99
CA SER A 705 23.86 -32.29 -15.73
C SER A 705 24.67 -32.74 -16.94
N LEU A 706 24.28 -32.33 -18.16
CA LEU A 706 24.95 -32.71 -19.41
C LEU A 706 26.09 -31.77 -19.79
N VAL A 707 26.15 -30.58 -19.20
CA VAL A 707 27.17 -29.57 -19.53
C VAL A 707 27.59 -28.78 -18.28
N PRO A 708 28.90 -28.66 -18.01
CA PRO A 708 29.40 -27.77 -16.97
C PRO A 708 29.07 -26.30 -17.28
N ALA A 709 28.68 -25.53 -16.25
CA ALA A 709 28.33 -24.11 -16.39
C ALA A 709 29.45 -23.25 -17.00
N GLU A 710 30.72 -23.54 -16.72
CA GLU A 710 31.85 -22.78 -17.30
C GLU A 710 31.95 -22.95 -18.83
N MET A 711 31.66 -24.15 -19.34
CA MET A 711 31.73 -24.46 -20.78
C MET A 711 30.54 -23.87 -21.56
N SER A 712 29.44 -23.57 -20.88
CA SER A 712 28.24 -22.94 -21.46
C SER A 712 28.18 -21.46 -21.08
N LEU A 713 27.69 -21.13 -19.89
CA LEU A 713 27.48 -19.78 -19.38
C LEU A 713 28.77 -18.95 -19.34
N GLY A 714 29.83 -19.50 -18.73
CA GLY A 714 31.14 -18.83 -18.62
C GLY A 714 31.73 -18.51 -19.99
N THR A 715 31.76 -19.49 -20.87
CA THR A 715 32.24 -19.34 -22.26
C THR A 715 31.40 -18.33 -23.05
N THR A 716 30.07 -18.34 -22.93
CA THR A 716 29.21 -17.34 -23.57
C THR A 716 29.49 -15.94 -23.06
N HIS A 717 29.65 -15.76 -21.75
CA HIS A 717 29.98 -14.45 -21.18
C HIS A 717 31.35 -13.95 -21.66
N HIS A 718 32.37 -14.81 -21.70
CA HIS A 718 33.70 -14.42 -22.19
C HIS A 718 33.72 -14.02 -23.67
N LEU A 719 32.87 -14.65 -24.49
CA LEU A 719 32.75 -14.31 -25.91
C LEU A 719 31.93 -13.04 -26.15
N TYR A 720 30.91 -12.79 -25.32
CA TYR A 720 29.90 -11.75 -25.52
C TYR A 720 29.58 -11.00 -24.20
N PRO A 721 30.58 -10.36 -23.55
CA PRO A 721 30.42 -9.79 -22.21
C PRO A 721 29.43 -8.62 -22.12
N GLU A 722 29.12 -7.98 -23.25
CA GLU A 722 28.16 -6.89 -23.39
C GLU A 722 26.70 -7.33 -23.32
N TYR A 723 26.42 -8.63 -23.52
CA TYR A 723 25.08 -9.21 -23.44
C TYR A 723 24.94 -9.99 -22.12
N TYR A 724 23.93 -9.64 -21.31
CA TYR A 724 23.78 -10.29 -20.01
C TYR A 724 23.12 -11.68 -20.13
N LEU A 725 23.47 -12.58 -19.20
CA LEU A 725 22.82 -13.88 -19.07
C LEU A 725 21.71 -13.81 -18.01
N PHE A 726 20.56 -14.43 -18.23
CA PHE A 726 19.45 -14.42 -17.27
C PHE A 726 18.73 -15.78 -17.25
N GLY A 727 18.56 -16.37 -16.06
CA GLY A 727 17.79 -17.59 -15.86
C GLY A 727 16.29 -17.30 -15.90
N THR A 728 15.62 -17.72 -16.96
CA THR A 728 14.20 -17.39 -17.23
C THR A 728 13.23 -18.46 -16.76
N GLU A 729 13.70 -19.69 -16.56
CA GLU A 729 12.86 -20.81 -16.16
C GLU A 729 13.67 -21.94 -15.51
N ALA A 730 13.14 -22.44 -14.41
CA ALA A 730 13.60 -23.65 -13.76
C ALA A 730 12.48 -24.25 -12.90
N CYS A 731 12.35 -25.57 -12.88
CA CYS A 731 11.48 -26.26 -11.93
C CYS A 731 12.05 -27.61 -11.54
N ALA A 732 11.71 -28.08 -10.34
CA ALA A 732 11.94 -29.48 -9.96
C ALA A 732 10.72 -30.34 -10.30
N GLY A 733 10.90 -31.65 -10.30
CA GLY A 733 9.82 -32.61 -10.54
C GLY A 733 9.38 -32.73 -12.00
N TRP A 734 10.21 -32.28 -12.94
CA TRP A 734 10.00 -32.44 -14.40
C TRP A 734 10.45 -33.81 -14.92
N SER A 735 11.51 -34.36 -14.30
CA SER A 735 12.14 -35.62 -14.73
C SER A 735 11.15 -36.79 -14.66
N PRO A 736 11.15 -37.71 -15.64
CA PRO A 736 10.27 -38.88 -15.61
C PRO A 736 10.38 -39.75 -14.34
N LEU A 737 11.57 -39.80 -13.72
CA LEU A 737 11.83 -40.59 -12.52
C LEU A 737 11.41 -39.90 -11.21
N ASP A 738 11.19 -38.59 -11.25
CA ASP A 738 10.89 -37.75 -10.09
C ASP A 738 9.67 -36.84 -10.36
N ARG A 739 8.72 -37.28 -11.17
CA ARG A 739 7.67 -36.40 -11.70
C ARG A 739 6.68 -35.90 -10.63
N GLY A 740 6.31 -34.63 -10.69
CA GLY A 740 5.25 -34.02 -9.88
C GLY A 740 5.68 -33.58 -8.49
N VAL A 741 4.69 -33.26 -7.65
CA VAL A 741 4.89 -32.62 -6.32
C VAL A 741 5.44 -33.60 -5.27
N LYS A 742 6.42 -33.15 -4.49
CA LYS A 742 6.91 -33.84 -3.28
C LYS A 742 6.92 -32.86 -2.11
N LEU A 743 5.87 -32.88 -1.29
CA LEU A 743 5.70 -31.96 -0.17
C LEU A 743 6.81 -32.13 0.89
N GLY A 744 7.65 -31.13 1.07
CA GLY A 744 8.72 -31.13 2.07
C GLY A 744 10.06 -31.66 1.56
N SER A 745 10.26 -31.81 0.25
CA SER A 745 11.53 -32.28 -0.32
C SER A 745 12.69 -31.30 -0.05
N TRP A 746 13.62 -31.72 0.81
CA TRP A 746 14.86 -30.96 1.08
C TRP A 746 15.86 -31.07 -0.08
N GLU A 747 15.91 -32.23 -0.74
CA GLU A 747 16.76 -32.46 -1.91
C GLU A 747 16.46 -31.44 -3.02
N ARG A 748 15.18 -31.18 -3.30
CA ARG A 748 14.78 -30.16 -4.29
C ARG A 748 15.18 -28.74 -3.86
N ALA A 749 15.16 -28.44 -2.56
CA ALA A 749 15.66 -27.15 -2.07
C ALA A 749 17.17 -26.99 -2.27
N GLU A 750 17.95 -28.05 -2.06
CA GLU A 750 19.39 -28.06 -2.33
C GLU A 750 19.68 -27.91 -3.82
N GLN A 751 18.91 -28.58 -4.69
CA GLN A 751 19.00 -28.41 -6.14
C GLN A 751 18.80 -26.95 -6.56
N TYR A 752 17.75 -26.29 -6.07
CA TYR A 752 17.51 -24.86 -6.33
C TYR A 752 18.67 -23.98 -5.84
N ALA A 753 19.16 -24.19 -4.61
CA ALA A 753 20.23 -23.36 -4.05
C ALA A 753 21.54 -23.53 -4.83
N ARG A 754 21.89 -24.78 -5.18
CA ARG A 754 23.07 -25.13 -5.97
C ARG A 754 23.02 -24.48 -7.34
N ASP A 755 21.89 -24.61 -8.02
CA ASP A 755 21.70 -24.05 -9.35
C ASP A 755 21.82 -22.52 -9.34
N ILE A 756 21.13 -21.84 -8.42
CA ILE A 756 21.22 -20.38 -8.29
C ILE A 756 22.67 -19.95 -7.97
N ILE A 757 23.38 -20.63 -7.06
CA ILE A 757 24.79 -20.30 -6.77
C ILE A 757 25.66 -20.51 -8.00
N GLN A 758 25.46 -21.61 -8.73
CA GLN A 758 26.20 -21.92 -9.95
C GLN A 758 25.96 -20.82 -11.00
N ASP A 759 24.72 -20.48 -11.30
CA ASP A 759 24.34 -19.42 -12.24
C ASP A 759 24.96 -18.07 -11.86
N LEU A 760 24.81 -17.65 -10.60
CA LEU A 760 25.37 -16.39 -10.11
C LEU A 760 26.90 -16.37 -10.12
N ASN A 761 27.56 -17.52 -9.97
CA ASN A 761 29.01 -17.62 -10.09
C ASN A 761 29.50 -17.62 -11.55
N HIS A 762 28.61 -17.87 -12.52
CA HIS A 762 28.88 -17.84 -13.96
C HIS A 762 28.10 -16.72 -14.67
N TYR A 763 28.14 -15.52 -14.09
CA TYR A 763 27.71 -14.25 -14.70
C TYR A 763 26.21 -14.07 -14.96
N VAL A 764 25.37 -15.01 -14.55
CA VAL A 764 23.91 -14.86 -14.65
C VAL A 764 23.44 -13.75 -13.70
N VAL A 765 22.59 -12.85 -14.20
CA VAL A 765 22.16 -11.64 -13.49
C VAL A 765 20.87 -11.83 -12.70
N GLY A 766 20.17 -12.94 -12.84
CA GLY A 766 18.93 -13.21 -12.12
C GLY A 766 18.37 -14.58 -12.47
N TRP A 767 17.39 -15.02 -11.70
CA TRP A 767 16.89 -16.39 -11.77
C TRP A 767 15.39 -16.43 -11.52
N THR A 768 14.65 -17.18 -12.33
CA THR A 768 13.19 -17.20 -12.33
C THR A 768 12.68 -18.63 -12.22
N ASP A 769 11.95 -18.91 -11.14
CA ASP A 769 11.23 -20.17 -10.97
C ASP A 769 10.13 -20.32 -12.03
N TRP A 770 9.64 -21.55 -12.20
CA TRP A 770 8.51 -21.81 -13.07
C TRP A 770 7.17 -21.39 -12.47
N ASN A 771 6.24 -22.30 -12.23
CA ASN A 771 4.92 -21.94 -11.75
C ASN A 771 4.98 -21.35 -10.33
N LEU A 772 4.51 -20.12 -10.12
CA LEU A 772 4.43 -19.49 -8.79
C LEU A 772 3.63 -20.34 -7.77
N ALA A 773 2.60 -21.05 -8.23
CA ALA A 773 1.84 -21.97 -7.41
C ALA A 773 1.26 -23.10 -8.26
N LEU A 774 1.17 -24.31 -7.71
CA LEU A 774 0.46 -25.46 -8.30
C LEU A 774 -0.43 -26.13 -7.25
N ASP A 775 -1.34 -27.01 -7.66
CA ASP A 775 -2.07 -27.86 -6.73
C ASP A 775 -1.22 -29.07 -6.26
N GLN A 776 -1.76 -29.89 -5.37
CA GLN A 776 -1.09 -31.10 -4.88
C GLN A 776 -0.80 -32.15 -5.96
N THR A 777 -1.37 -32.03 -7.16
CA THR A 777 -1.07 -32.91 -8.30
C THR A 777 0.06 -32.37 -9.17
N GLY A 778 0.47 -31.11 -8.97
CA GLY A 778 1.42 -30.40 -9.82
C GLY A 778 0.79 -29.78 -11.05
N GLY A 779 -0.52 -29.48 -11.01
CA GLY A 779 -1.29 -28.93 -12.12
C GLY A 779 -2.09 -27.66 -11.76
N PRO A 780 -3.09 -27.28 -12.58
CA PRO A 780 -3.54 -27.99 -13.78
C PRO A 780 -2.53 -27.90 -14.94
N ASN A 781 -2.47 -28.94 -15.76
CA ASN A 781 -1.64 -29.01 -16.96
C ASN A 781 -2.35 -29.88 -18.00
N TRP A 782 -2.66 -29.36 -19.19
CA TRP A 782 -3.54 -30.03 -20.14
C TRP A 782 -2.93 -31.31 -20.75
N VAL A 783 -1.60 -31.44 -20.76
CA VAL A 783 -0.87 -32.64 -21.21
C VAL A 783 -0.38 -33.54 -20.08
N LYS A 784 -0.76 -33.25 -18.83
CA LYS A 784 -0.31 -33.97 -17.64
C LYS A 784 1.22 -33.96 -17.45
N ASN A 785 1.87 -32.89 -17.90
CA ASN A 785 3.29 -32.64 -17.66
C ASN A 785 3.51 -32.01 -16.27
N PHE A 786 3.05 -32.70 -15.23
CA PHE A 786 3.06 -32.18 -13.86
C PHE A 786 4.49 -32.02 -13.32
N VAL A 787 4.71 -30.92 -12.59
CA VAL A 787 5.99 -30.57 -11.95
C VAL A 787 5.74 -30.11 -10.51
N ASP A 788 6.80 -29.79 -9.76
CA ASP A 788 6.68 -29.16 -8.44
C ASP A 788 6.62 -27.63 -8.55
N SER A 789 6.25 -26.97 -7.46
CA SER A 789 6.29 -25.51 -7.34
C SER A 789 6.69 -25.14 -5.90
N PRO A 790 7.37 -24.00 -5.67
CA PRO A 790 7.67 -23.53 -4.32
C PRO A 790 6.45 -23.32 -3.42
N VAL A 791 5.25 -23.14 -3.99
CA VAL A 791 4.00 -23.08 -3.23
C VAL A 791 2.98 -24.06 -3.80
N ILE A 792 2.46 -24.92 -2.93
CA ILE A 792 1.42 -25.91 -3.28
C ILE A 792 0.09 -25.53 -2.63
N VAL A 793 -0.96 -25.39 -3.42
CA VAL A 793 -2.30 -24.99 -2.97
C VAL A 793 -3.16 -26.22 -2.68
N ASP A 794 -3.83 -26.19 -1.53
CA ASP A 794 -4.91 -27.11 -1.17
C ASP A 794 -6.21 -26.31 -0.99
N ALA A 795 -6.89 -26.08 -2.11
CA ALA A 795 -8.10 -25.27 -2.17
C ALA A 795 -9.23 -25.84 -1.30
N ARG A 796 -9.30 -27.17 -1.09
CA ARG A 796 -10.33 -27.82 -0.28
C ARG A 796 -10.24 -27.42 1.19
N ARG A 797 -9.02 -27.14 1.66
CA ARG A 797 -8.74 -26.72 3.04
C ARG A 797 -8.53 -25.21 3.17
N ASP A 798 -8.60 -24.47 2.07
CA ASP A 798 -8.23 -23.04 1.99
C ASP A 798 -6.84 -22.76 2.58
N VAL A 799 -5.88 -23.65 2.30
CA VAL A 799 -4.49 -23.54 2.74
C VAL A 799 -3.53 -23.65 1.57
N PHE A 800 -2.32 -23.15 1.76
CA PHE A 800 -1.19 -23.40 0.88
C PHE A 800 0.05 -23.78 1.67
N TYR A 801 0.92 -24.56 1.06
CA TYR A 801 2.15 -25.07 1.64
C TYR A 801 3.34 -24.40 0.98
N LYS A 802 4.16 -23.71 1.77
CA LYS A 802 5.47 -23.22 1.33
C LYS A 802 6.46 -24.37 1.41
N GLN A 803 6.97 -24.80 0.26
CA GLN A 803 7.93 -25.88 0.11
C GLN A 803 9.32 -25.44 0.59
N PRO A 804 10.24 -26.36 0.92
CA PRO A 804 11.65 -26.01 1.16
C PRO A 804 12.28 -25.18 0.03
N THR A 805 11.89 -25.41 -1.23
CA THR A 805 12.33 -24.63 -2.41
C THR A 805 11.95 -23.14 -2.32
N PHE A 806 10.83 -22.78 -1.70
CA PHE A 806 10.46 -21.39 -1.42
C PHE A 806 11.52 -20.70 -0.54
N TYR A 807 11.97 -21.40 0.51
CA TYR A 807 12.98 -20.86 1.42
C TYR A 807 14.37 -20.88 0.82
N SER A 808 14.64 -21.80 -0.10
CA SER A 808 15.86 -21.79 -0.91
C SER A 808 15.94 -20.50 -1.74
N LEU A 809 14.88 -20.17 -2.49
CA LEU A 809 14.77 -18.92 -3.25
C LEU A 809 14.85 -17.68 -2.37
N ALA A 810 14.23 -17.73 -1.19
CA ALA A 810 14.23 -16.62 -0.24
C ALA A 810 15.62 -16.18 0.21
N HIS A 811 16.58 -17.12 0.34
CA HIS A 811 17.98 -16.80 0.68
C HIS A 811 18.67 -15.92 -0.36
N PHE A 812 18.15 -15.89 -1.59
CA PHE A 812 18.63 -15.01 -2.66
C PHE A 812 17.71 -13.80 -2.80
N SER A 813 16.43 -14.00 -3.08
CA SER A 813 15.51 -12.92 -3.46
C SER A 813 15.32 -11.87 -2.36
N LYS A 814 15.27 -12.28 -1.09
CA LYS A 814 15.05 -11.36 0.04
C LYS A 814 16.27 -10.48 0.31
N PHE A 815 17.47 -11.03 0.10
CA PHE A 815 18.72 -10.42 0.51
C PHE A 815 19.50 -9.78 -0.65
N LEU A 816 19.27 -10.22 -1.89
CA LEU A 816 19.90 -9.69 -3.10
C LEU A 816 18.91 -8.82 -3.88
N TRP A 817 19.00 -7.51 -3.65
CA TRP A 817 18.17 -6.54 -4.35
C TRP A 817 18.68 -6.26 -5.76
N LYS A 818 17.81 -5.73 -6.61
CA LYS A 818 18.21 -5.17 -7.91
C LYS A 818 19.36 -4.18 -7.71
N GLY A 819 20.44 -4.39 -8.44
CA GLY A 819 21.67 -3.60 -8.36
C GLY A 819 22.76 -4.17 -7.45
N SER A 820 22.48 -5.22 -6.66
CA SER A 820 23.53 -5.91 -5.90
C SER A 820 24.64 -6.39 -6.82
N GLN A 821 25.88 -6.15 -6.44
CA GLN A 821 27.08 -6.44 -7.22
C GLN A 821 27.72 -7.73 -6.72
N ARG A 822 27.85 -8.75 -7.58
CA ARG A 822 28.63 -9.95 -7.23
C ARG A 822 30.10 -9.58 -7.11
N VAL A 823 30.76 -10.07 -6.06
CA VAL A 823 32.17 -9.84 -5.77
C VAL A 823 32.93 -11.14 -5.53
N GLY A 824 34.25 -11.10 -5.61
CA GLY A 824 35.11 -12.26 -5.39
C GLY A 824 35.00 -12.82 -3.97
N VAL A 825 35.09 -14.14 -3.84
CA VAL A 825 35.18 -14.83 -2.56
C VAL A 825 36.06 -16.07 -2.71
N SER A 826 37.04 -16.23 -1.82
CA SER A 826 38.00 -17.34 -1.85
C SER A 826 37.97 -18.15 -0.55
N ALA A 827 38.17 -19.46 -0.65
CA ALA A 827 38.35 -20.34 0.49
C ALA A 827 39.85 -20.55 0.79
N SER A 828 40.21 -20.68 2.07
CA SER A 828 41.60 -20.96 2.49
C SER A 828 42.08 -22.38 2.17
N GLN A 829 41.16 -23.29 1.88
CA GLN A 829 41.40 -24.70 1.57
C GLN A 829 40.25 -25.24 0.71
N GLU A 830 40.45 -26.39 0.07
CA GLU A 830 39.38 -27.09 -0.65
C GLU A 830 38.21 -27.42 0.29
N THR A 831 36.99 -27.28 -0.23
CA THR A 831 35.75 -27.40 0.54
C THR A 831 34.59 -27.79 -0.37
N ASP A 832 33.67 -28.59 0.15
CA ASP A 832 32.42 -28.97 -0.52
C ASP A 832 31.30 -27.92 -0.32
N LEU A 833 31.60 -26.83 0.40
CA LEU A 833 30.66 -25.71 0.55
C LEU A 833 30.55 -24.93 -0.75
N GLU A 834 29.33 -24.64 -1.15
CA GLU A 834 29.06 -23.74 -2.27
C GLU A 834 28.72 -22.36 -1.73
N TYR A 835 29.31 -21.31 -2.29
CA TYR A 835 29.16 -19.96 -1.74
C TYR A 835 29.26 -18.87 -2.82
N SER A 836 28.65 -17.73 -2.52
CA SER A 836 28.77 -16.52 -3.34
C SER A 836 28.59 -15.26 -2.49
N ALA A 837 29.29 -14.18 -2.85
CA ALA A 837 29.33 -12.94 -2.09
C ALA A 837 28.92 -11.73 -2.94
N PHE A 838 28.22 -10.79 -2.30
CA PHE A 838 27.64 -9.62 -2.95
C PHE A 838 27.77 -8.38 -2.10
N ILE A 839 27.88 -7.23 -2.77
CA ILE A 839 27.73 -5.90 -2.16
C ILE A 839 26.39 -5.33 -2.64
N ARG A 840 25.50 -5.01 -1.70
CA ARG A 840 24.21 -4.38 -1.99
C ARG A 840 24.36 -2.90 -2.35
N PRO A 841 23.35 -2.29 -3.00
CA PRO A 841 23.34 -0.86 -3.30
C PRO A 841 23.49 0.06 -2.08
N ASP A 842 23.14 -0.40 -0.89
CA ASP A 842 23.31 0.33 0.38
C ASP A 842 24.68 0.12 1.03
N GLY A 843 25.62 -0.55 0.34
CA GLY A 843 26.98 -0.81 0.81
C GLY A 843 27.11 -2.03 1.73
N SER A 844 26.01 -2.69 2.11
CA SER A 844 26.08 -3.88 2.96
C SER A 844 26.55 -5.12 2.21
N VAL A 845 27.18 -6.04 2.93
CA VAL A 845 27.73 -7.29 2.37
C VAL A 845 26.76 -8.44 2.63
N VAL A 846 26.52 -9.26 1.61
CA VAL A 846 25.72 -10.49 1.70
C VAL A 846 26.61 -11.66 1.28
N LEU A 847 26.67 -12.69 2.12
CA LEU A 847 27.35 -13.95 1.82
C LEU A 847 26.32 -15.08 1.94
N ILE A 848 26.16 -15.85 0.87
CA ILE A 848 25.26 -17.01 0.81
C ILE A 848 26.13 -18.26 0.80
N ILE A 849 25.75 -19.25 1.61
CA ILE A 849 26.47 -20.50 1.78
C ILE A 849 25.47 -21.65 1.76
N LEU A 850 25.71 -22.63 0.91
CA LEU A 850 25.03 -23.91 0.89
C LEU A 850 25.98 -24.97 1.43
N ASN A 851 25.51 -25.73 2.43
CA ASN A 851 26.17 -26.94 2.90
C ASN A 851 25.29 -28.14 2.59
N SER A 852 25.75 -28.98 1.66
CA SER A 852 25.05 -30.21 1.25
C SER A 852 25.71 -31.48 1.81
N VAL A 853 26.72 -31.35 2.69
CA VAL A 853 27.46 -32.48 3.24
C VAL A 853 26.73 -33.08 4.45
N THR A 854 26.58 -34.41 4.48
CA THR A 854 25.86 -35.16 5.52
C THR A 854 26.67 -35.41 6.81
N HIS A 855 27.95 -35.04 6.85
CA HIS A 855 28.79 -35.25 8.03
C HIS A 855 28.50 -34.21 9.13
N ARG A 856 28.06 -34.69 10.30
CA ARG A 856 27.90 -33.91 11.53
C ARG A 856 29.26 -33.51 12.12
N GLY A 857 29.96 -32.58 11.48
CA GLY A 857 31.10 -31.85 12.05
C GLY A 857 30.70 -30.43 12.38
N ARG A 858 31.12 -29.89 13.53
CA ARG A 858 31.09 -28.43 13.74
C ARG A 858 32.07 -27.80 12.74
N CYS A 859 31.57 -27.27 11.63
CA CYS A 859 32.36 -26.41 10.76
C CYS A 859 32.36 -25.00 11.38
N ILE A 860 33.46 -24.62 12.03
CA ILE A 860 33.68 -23.22 12.38
C ILE A 860 34.12 -22.54 11.09
N ILE A 861 33.18 -21.86 10.42
CA ILE A 861 33.49 -21.03 9.28
C ILE A 861 33.89 -19.65 9.81
N SER A 862 35.17 -19.30 9.66
CA SER A 862 35.65 -17.96 9.96
C SER A 862 35.51 -17.10 8.71
N PHE A 863 34.78 -16.00 8.81
CA PHE A 863 34.67 -15.03 7.70
C PHE A 863 35.67 -13.91 7.93
N SER A 864 36.47 -13.58 6.92
CA SER A 864 37.35 -12.42 6.95
C SER A 864 36.94 -11.46 5.84
N ILE A 865 36.48 -10.28 6.23
CA ILE A 865 36.20 -9.19 5.30
C ILE A 865 37.47 -8.35 5.24
N PHE A 866 38.31 -8.59 4.24
CA PHE A 866 39.44 -7.72 3.98
C PHE A 866 38.95 -6.57 3.10
N MET A 867 38.45 -5.50 3.72
CA MET A 867 38.28 -4.22 3.02
C MET A 867 39.68 -3.63 2.87
N GLY A 868 40.37 -3.99 1.79
CA GLY A 868 41.57 -3.29 1.39
C GLY A 868 41.20 -1.84 1.08
N PHE A 869 41.32 -0.96 2.07
CA PHE A 869 41.61 0.43 1.78
C PHE A 869 43.01 0.41 1.16
N VAL A 870 43.07 0.49 -0.16
CA VAL A 870 44.27 1.02 -0.80
C VAL A 870 44.25 2.49 -0.39
N ASP A 871 45.04 2.83 0.61
CA ASP A 871 45.45 4.20 0.85
C ASP A 871 46.17 4.67 -0.43
N ASP A 872 45.42 5.28 -1.35
CA ASP A 872 46.01 6.14 -2.36
C ASP A 872 46.49 7.39 -1.63
N LYS A 873 47.80 7.41 -1.35
CA LYS A 873 48.56 8.61 -1.02
C LYS A 873 48.64 9.56 -2.20
#